data_AF-A0A150GQW0-F1
#
_entry.id   AF-A0A150GQW0-F1
#
_cell.length_a   1.000
_cell.length_b   1.000
_cell.length_c   1.000
_cell.angle_alpha   90.00
_cell.angle_beta   90.00
_cell.angle_gamma   90.00
#
_symmetry.space_group_name_H-M   'P 1'
#
loop_
_entity.id
_entity.type
_entity.pdbx_description
1 polymer ?
#
loop_
_entity_poly.entity_id
_entity_poly.type
_entity_poly.pdbx_seq_one_letter_code
_entity_poly.pdbx_strand_id
1 'polypeptide(L)'
;MALASRAQVEALKETLVKSLQEELEKVSKQVLTARSTYDKQVADVRSEHERQLQDTRLAAERALLEARSQAERKMEEQRSAHRKQREDAHNLHERQMEELKRRMERQADEARAVLERQLADARTARDKVVEDARMVQLKALEDARMQHHKAMEDARKLHDRVLAETQAVHAKQEEIVALRDRILALEAELRARDTALRESESRIVQLDTRSKTELAEMQANAIKEAALLKLELEDAKAGLMRVRQQYDEAATAHAQELARYRAELDAQRVLGAEELQRARLAAAEQVAAAEARGRRAGMLDKEIAEATIKHQMTAIAEEKESLSRHRLSAELLAQLTDKVRSVAVSSIEREERALSALERDVADREGRLQAREKLLSEREDRIATREREADALRANLQNLMVTLESSAVHDREDLKREQLRLSREAARVEAATTSLQAEKDDLRVQVAMERKLLEEAREARRREREELLTEVTGERRRLAAEYADTQRQLDAARNELLAAEVAQAREGLSAEVTQTRDALHAEVTQTRDALNAEVAQTRDALNAEVAHTRAALHAETAQAQEETQASREAFMAQSAELAAQTADLEAKQSALSSTSERLTFDQAGLRAAQAQLDEQKRVLEALKRNLDKERMALADERRSLSDERLAASRAADEARGAMMKLSDAVRAYVQQGIPIPFFMDGDTDPIQQLLNTIHTALHKSSKDTGMSSEIASLLPLSDSSSSLDLEGHPASPLGMGLTGLSARLGALAEELSTSTGQGGAGTVRASGSRYGVDASNDSPVGSKLLAASRQMQLGELAAMSEMLAVRLEELGLGESGARRSLA
;
A
#
# COMPACT_ATOMS: atom_id res chain seq x y z
N MET A 1 -21.84 85.84 -182.14
CA MET A 1 -21.32 86.54 -180.94
C MET A 1 -21.48 85.75 -179.63
N ALA A 2 -22.57 84.99 -179.39
CA ALA A 2 -22.87 84.34 -178.10
C ALA A 2 -21.81 83.36 -177.52
N LEU A 3 -20.83 82.88 -178.30
CA LEU A 3 -19.75 82.01 -177.80
C LEU A 3 -18.61 82.78 -177.12
N ALA A 4 -18.37 84.05 -177.48
CA ALA A 4 -17.26 84.84 -176.95
C ALA A 4 -17.49 85.28 -175.50
N SER A 5 -18.71 85.73 -175.17
CA SER A 5 -19.07 86.10 -173.79
C SER A 5 -19.06 84.90 -172.84
N ARG A 6 -19.43 83.70 -173.32
CA ARG A 6 -19.35 82.47 -172.52
C ARG A 6 -17.91 82.14 -172.13
N ALA A 7 -16.95 82.30 -173.05
CA ALA A 7 -15.52 82.11 -172.74
C ALA A 7 -15.02 83.12 -171.69
N GLN A 8 -15.43 84.39 -171.77
CA GLN A 8 -15.09 85.40 -170.75
C GLN A 8 -15.73 85.10 -169.39
N VAL A 9 -16.97 84.62 -169.35
CA VAL A 9 -17.65 84.25 -168.10
C VAL A 9 -17.04 82.99 -167.46
N GLU A 10 -16.66 81.97 -168.22
CA GLU A 10 -15.94 80.81 -167.65
C GLU A 10 -14.52 81.18 -167.20
N ALA A 11 -13.81 82.08 -167.89
CA ALA A 11 -12.52 82.61 -167.42
C ALA A 11 -12.64 83.42 -166.10
N LEU A 12 -13.71 84.21 -165.95
CA LEU A 12 -14.03 84.92 -164.71
C LEU A 12 -14.44 83.96 -163.58
N LYS A 13 -15.14 82.86 -163.89
CA LYS A 13 -15.40 81.79 -162.91
C LYS A 13 -14.13 81.06 -162.50
N GLU A 14 -13.27 80.68 -163.44
CA GLU A 14 -12.00 80.01 -163.10
C GLU A 14 -11.12 80.89 -162.21
N THR A 15 -11.01 82.18 -162.51
CA THR A 15 -10.22 83.11 -161.69
C THR A 15 -10.84 83.34 -160.31
N LEU A 16 -12.18 83.45 -160.22
CA LEU A 16 -12.88 83.55 -158.94
C LEU A 16 -12.79 82.25 -158.12
N VAL A 17 -12.88 81.08 -158.75
CA VAL A 17 -12.72 79.78 -158.08
C VAL A 17 -11.30 79.61 -157.59
N LYS A 18 -10.28 80.00 -158.37
CA LYS A 18 -8.87 79.98 -157.94
C LYS A 18 -8.63 80.93 -156.75
N SER A 19 -9.12 82.17 -156.79
CA SER A 19 -8.96 83.09 -155.66
C SER A 19 -9.73 82.65 -154.41
N LEU A 20 -10.90 82.02 -154.55
CA LEU A 20 -11.62 81.40 -153.44
C LEU A 20 -10.93 80.16 -152.90
N GLN A 21 -10.27 79.36 -153.74
CA GLN A 21 -9.42 78.23 -153.30
C GLN A 21 -8.16 78.72 -152.58
N GLU A 22 -7.51 79.76 -153.08
CA GLU A 22 -6.33 80.38 -152.44
C GLU A 22 -6.67 81.00 -151.07
N GLU A 23 -7.79 81.73 -150.96
CA GLU A 23 -8.26 82.25 -149.67
C GLU A 23 -8.76 81.13 -148.75
N LEU A 24 -9.41 80.07 -149.25
CA LEU A 24 -9.78 78.90 -148.44
C LEU A 24 -8.53 78.17 -147.90
N GLU A 25 -7.49 78.00 -148.72
CA GLU A 25 -6.21 77.45 -148.27
C GLU A 25 -5.53 78.36 -147.23
N LYS A 26 -5.57 79.67 -147.44
CA LYS A 26 -4.98 80.68 -146.55
C LYS A 26 -5.70 80.72 -145.20
N VAL A 27 -7.04 80.69 -145.19
CA VAL A 27 -7.86 80.55 -143.98
C VAL A 27 -7.62 79.19 -143.32
N SER A 28 -7.52 78.09 -144.09
CA SER A 28 -7.20 76.76 -143.55
C SER A 28 -5.82 76.73 -142.86
N LYS A 29 -4.79 77.32 -143.49
CA LYS A 29 -3.45 77.50 -142.90
C LYS A 29 -3.49 78.37 -141.64
N GLN A 30 -4.28 79.45 -141.62
CA GLN A 30 -4.50 80.28 -140.43
C GLN A 30 -5.22 79.53 -139.31
N VAL A 31 -6.25 78.74 -139.61
CA VAL A 31 -6.98 77.91 -138.64
C VAL A 31 -6.08 76.80 -138.07
N LEU A 32 -5.25 76.16 -138.91
CA LEU A 32 -4.29 75.15 -138.48
C LEU A 32 -3.18 75.75 -137.59
N THR A 33 -2.68 76.95 -137.90
CA THR A 33 -1.70 77.64 -137.05
C THR A 33 -2.32 78.12 -135.73
N ALA A 34 -3.52 78.71 -135.76
CA ALA A 34 -4.26 79.11 -134.57
C ALA A 34 -4.57 77.91 -133.65
N ARG A 35 -4.99 76.79 -134.24
CA ARG A 35 -5.18 75.51 -133.52
C ARG A 35 -3.87 75.01 -132.94
N SER A 36 -2.77 75.00 -133.70
CA SER A 36 -1.45 74.59 -133.19
C SER A 36 -0.95 75.47 -132.04
N THR A 37 -1.22 76.78 -132.04
CA THR A 37 -0.92 77.65 -130.91
C THR A 37 -1.81 77.40 -129.70
N TYR A 38 -3.10 77.11 -129.91
CA TYR A 38 -4.04 76.79 -128.82
C TYR A 38 -3.75 75.43 -128.19
N ASP A 39 -3.49 74.39 -129.01
CA ASP A 39 -3.11 73.05 -128.55
C ASP A 39 -1.78 73.09 -127.75
N LYS A 40 -0.84 73.98 -128.12
CA LYS A 40 0.36 74.27 -127.31
C LYS A 40 0.02 74.94 -125.98
N GLN A 41 -0.74 76.04 -125.99
CA GLN A 41 -1.14 76.73 -124.75
C GLN A 41 -1.88 75.79 -123.78
N VAL A 42 -2.73 74.90 -124.28
CA VAL A 42 -3.42 73.87 -123.48
C VAL A 42 -2.43 72.82 -122.93
N ALA A 43 -1.39 72.45 -123.68
CA ALA A 43 -0.35 71.54 -123.19
C ALA A 43 0.55 72.21 -122.13
N ASP A 44 0.95 73.47 -122.35
CA ASP A 44 1.77 74.26 -121.43
C ASP A 44 1.05 74.44 -120.09
N VAL A 45 -0.20 74.92 -120.10
CA VAL A 45 -1.05 75.08 -118.90
C VAL A 45 -1.30 73.75 -118.18
N ARG A 46 -1.45 72.64 -118.91
CA ARG A 46 -1.53 71.30 -118.28
C ARG A 46 -0.22 70.93 -117.58
N SER A 47 0.93 71.21 -118.18
CA SER A 47 2.24 70.92 -117.57
C SER A 47 2.52 71.79 -116.33
N GLU A 48 2.05 73.04 -116.33
CA GLU A 48 2.14 73.92 -115.16
C GLU A 48 1.21 73.45 -114.04
N HIS A 49 -0.03 73.09 -114.36
CA HIS A 49 -0.96 72.58 -113.36
C HIS A 49 -0.54 71.21 -112.80
N GLU A 50 0.05 70.34 -113.61
CA GLU A 50 0.59 69.05 -113.14
C GLU A 50 1.80 69.25 -112.21
N ARG A 51 2.69 70.21 -112.50
CA ARG A 51 3.76 70.62 -111.56
C ARG A 51 3.18 71.16 -110.25
N GLN A 52 2.21 72.07 -110.30
CA GLN A 52 1.53 72.59 -109.10
C GLN A 52 0.88 71.49 -108.26
N LEU A 53 0.28 70.47 -108.89
CA LEU A 53 -0.29 69.30 -108.21
C LEU A 53 0.79 68.37 -107.61
N GLN A 54 1.99 68.30 -108.19
CA GLN A 54 3.12 67.58 -107.61
C GLN A 54 3.73 68.36 -106.43
N ASP A 55 3.97 69.66 -106.58
CA ASP A 55 4.51 70.53 -105.53
C ASP A 55 3.59 70.61 -104.31
N THR A 56 2.27 70.73 -104.50
CA THR A 56 1.29 70.72 -103.40
C THR A 56 1.18 69.37 -102.71
N ARG A 57 1.32 68.24 -103.43
CA ARG A 57 1.41 66.91 -102.82
C ARG A 57 2.68 66.77 -101.98
N LEU A 58 3.83 67.16 -102.51
CA LEU A 58 5.11 67.11 -101.79
C LEU A 58 5.11 68.04 -100.55
N ALA A 59 4.46 69.19 -100.63
CA ALA A 59 4.24 70.06 -99.47
C ALA A 59 3.34 69.41 -98.41
N ALA A 60 2.24 68.79 -98.81
CA ALA A 60 1.33 68.07 -97.90
C ALA A 60 2.00 66.84 -97.24
N GLU A 61 2.79 66.07 -97.99
CA GLU A 61 3.55 64.94 -97.46
C GLU A 61 4.61 65.39 -96.44
N ARG A 62 5.33 66.50 -96.72
CA ARG A 62 6.26 67.11 -95.75
C ARG A 62 5.54 67.56 -94.49
N ALA A 63 4.41 68.28 -94.61
CA ALA A 63 3.62 68.71 -93.47
C ALA A 63 3.09 67.54 -92.62
N LEU A 64 2.69 66.43 -93.26
CA LEU A 64 2.27 65.20 -92.55
C LEU A 64 3.43 64.49 -91.85
N LEU A 65 4.64 64.47 -92.44
CA LEU A 65 5.84 63.94 -91.80
C LEU A 65 6.29 64.81 -90.62
N GLU A 66 6.27 66.13 -90.77
CA GLU A 66 6.56 67.06 -89.68
C GLU A 66 5.56 66.91 -88.53
N ALA A 67 4.25 66.88 -88.83
CA ALA A 67 3.21 66.66 -87.82
C ALA A 67 3.36 65.31 -87.09
N ARG A 68 3.71 64.23 -87.80
CA ARG A 68 4.04 62.94 -87.19
C ARG A 68 5.27 63.04 -86.28
N SER A 69 6.36 63.65 -86.74
CA SER A 69 7.57 63.81 -85.94
C SER A 69 7.35 64.64 -84.67
N GLN A 70 6.45 65.64 -84.71
CA GLN A 70 6.05 66.42 -83.54
C GLN A 70 5.17 65.62 -82.58
N ALA A 71 4.25 64.78 -83.10
CA ALA A 71 3.45 63.89 -82.28
C ALA A 71 4.31 62.81 -81.60
N GLU A 72 5.25 62.21 -82.33
CA GLU A 72 6.21 61.22 -81.80
C GLU A 72 7.09 61.84 -80.71
N ARG A 73 7.65 63.04 -80.92
CA ARG A 73 8.40 63.78 -79.89
C ARG A 73 7.57 64.01 -78.62
N LYS A 74 6.32 64.51 -78.75
CA LYS A 74 5.43 64.73 -77.60
C LYS A 74 5.09 63.43 -76.86
N MET A 75 4.86 62.34 -77.58
CA MET A 75 4.62 61.02 -76.96
C MET A 75 5.87 60.48 -76.25
N GLU A 76 7.07 60.69 -76.81
CA GLU A 76 8.32 60.24 -76.18
C GLU A 76 8.73 61.13 -74.99
N GLU A 77 8.46 62.43 -75.06
CA GLU A 77 8.54 63.36 -73.92
C GLU A 77 7.61 62.90 -72.78
N GLN A 78 6.34 62.63 -73.06
CA GLN A 78 5.37 62.10 -72.08
C GLN A 78 5.82 60.75 -71.50
N ARG A 79 6.32 59.82 -72.33
CA ARG A 79 6.90 58.54 -71.89
C ARG A 79 8.10 58.75 -70.97
N SER A 80 8.99 59.68 -71.30
CA SER A 80 10.17 60.00 -70.48
C SER A 80 9.79 60.62 -69.14
N ALA A 81 8.78 61.50 -69.12
CA ALA A 81 8.25 62.12 -67.91
C ALA A 81 7.56 61.08 -67.01
N HIS A 82 6.74 60.20 -67.57
CA HIS A 82 6.08 59.12 -66.83
C HIS A 82 7.07 58.02 -66.37
N ARG A 83 8.14 57.75 -67.12
CA ARG A 83 9.26 56.91 -66.67
C ARG A 83 9.93 57.54 -65.44
N LYS A 84 10.35 58.81 -65.52
CA LYS A 84 10.95 59.54 -64.39
C LYS A 84 10.01 59.56 -63.18
N GLN A 85 8.72 59.84 -63.38
CA GLN A 85 7.73 59.84 -62.30
C GLN A 85 7.59 58.47 -61.61
N ARG A 86 7.74 57.35 -62.35
CA ARG A 86 7.79 56.00 -61.76
C ARG A 86 9.11 55.72 -61.04
N GLU A 87 10.23 56.18 -61.59
CA GLU A 87 11.55 56.07 -60.96
C GLU A 87 11.60 56.88 -59.65
N ASP A 88 11.11 58.12 -59.63
CA ASP A 88 10.98 58.96 -58.44
C ASP A 88 10.04 58.32 -57.39
N ALA A 89 8.92 57.73 -57.82
CA ALA A 89 8.01 57.01 -56.92
C ALA A 89 8.64 55.73 -56.34
N HIS A 90 9.44 54.99 -57.14
CA HIS A 90 10.21 53.84 -56.67
C HIS A 90 11.26 54.28 -55.65
N ASN A 91 12.08 55.28 -55.99
CA ASN A 91 13.12 55.84 -55.13
C ASN A 91 12.55 56.36 -53.80
N LEU A 92 11.35 56.96 -53.81
CA LEU A 92 10.65 57.37 -52.60
C LEU A 92 10.19 56.17 -51.75
N HIS A 93 9.59 55.16 -52.37
CA HIS A 93 9.15 53.96 -51.66
C HIS A 93 10.34 53.16 -51.09
N GLU A 94 11.44 53.07 -51.83
CA GLU A 94 12.69 52.43 -51.42
C GLU A 94 13.31 53.12 -50.20
N ARG A 95 13.39 54.46 -50.20
CA ARG A 95 13.78 55.25 -49.02
C ARG A 95 12.86 55.03 -47.82
N GLN A 96 11.54 54.93 -48.04
CA GLN A 96 10.58 54.62 -46.97
C GLN A 96 10.80 53.22 -46.39
N MET A 97 11.12 52.22 -47.23
CA MET A 97 11.45 50.87 -46.77
C MET A 97 12.81 50.83 -46.04
N GLU A 98 13.82 51.59 -46.47
CA GLU A 98 15.07 51.75 -45.71
C GLU A 98 14.83 52.42 -44.36
N GLU A 99 14.00 53.48 -44.29
CA GLU A 99 13.67 54.14 -43.03
C GLU A 99 12.91 53.22 -42.08
N LEU A 100 11.92 52.47 -42.58
CA LEU A 100 11.22 51.46 -41.78
C LEU A 100 12.19 50.38 -41.28
N LYS A 101 13.08 49.87 -42.14
CA LYS A 101 14.11 48.90 -41.76
C LYS A 101 15.03 49.45 -40.67
N ARG A 102 15.53 50.69 -40.83
CA ARG A 102 16.36 51.39 -39.82
C ARG A 102 15.61 51.66 -38.51
N ARG A 103 14.29 51.85 -38.53
CA ARG A 103 13.47 51.95 -37.31
C ARG A 103 13.34 50.59 -36.61
N MET A 104 13.04 49.53 -37.34
CA MET A 104 12.96 48.16 -36.80
C MET A 104 14.31 47.69 -36.24
N GLU A 105 15.43 48.02 -36.90
CA GLU A 105 16.78 47.72 -36.42
C GLU A 105 17.07 48.45 -35.10
N ARG A 106 16.77 49.75 -35.00
CA ARG A 106 16.89 50.51 -33.73
C ARG A 106 16.02 49.94 -32.62
N GLN A 107 14.75 49.61 -32.90
CA GLN A 107 13.86 49.01 -31.90
C GLN A 107 14.36 47.64 -31.42
N ALA A 108 14.97 46.84 -32.31
CA ALA A 108 15.58 45.57 -31.94
C ALA A 108 16.82 45.77 -31.05
N ASP A 109 17.66 46.76 -31.35
CA ASP A 109 18.86 47.06 -30.55
C ASP A 109 18.53 47.77 -29.22
N GLU A 110 17.49 48.60 -29.18
CA GLU A 110 16.91 49.17 -27.95
C GLU A 110 16.34 48.05 -27.06
N ALA A 111 15.58 47.11 -27.62
CA ALA A 111 15.06 45.94 -26.89
C ALA A 111 16.19 45.04 -26.37
N ARG A 112 17.25 44.81 -27.16
CA ARG A 112 18.47 44.11 -26.72
C ARG A 112 19.14 44.83 -25.54
N ALA A 113 19.33 46.15 -25.64
CA ALA A 113 19.95 46.94 -24.57
C ALA A 113 19.11 46.95 -23.27
N VAL A 114 17.77 46.87 -23.36
CA VAL A 114 16.89 46.68 -22.19
C VAL A 114 17.08 45.29 -21.58
N LEU A 115 17.09 44.23 -22.40
CA LEU A 115 17.31 42.85 -21.94
C LEU A 115 18.72 42.66 -21.32
N GLU A 116 19.75 43.25 -21.91
CA GLU A 116 21.11 43.21 -21.35
C GLU A 116 21.21 43.92 -20.00
N ARG A 117 20.52 45.06 -19.82
CA ARG A 117 20.41 45.72 -18.51
C ARG A 117 19.70 44.86 -17.50
N GLN A 118 18.53 44.29 -17.85
CA GLN A 118 17.80 43.37 -16.96
C GLN A 118 18.64 42.15 -16.57
N LEU A 119 19.42 41.59 -17.50
CA LEU A 119 20.35 40.49 -17.22
C LEU A 119 21.55 40.93 -16.37
N ALA A 120 22.04 42.16 -16.49
CA ALA A 120 23.08 42.71 -15.62
C ALA A 120 22.54 42.94 -14.20
N ASP A 121 21.38 43.57 -14.08
CA ASP A 121 20.70 43.82 -12.80
C ASP A 121 20.42 42.49 -12.07
N ALA A 122 19.86 41.50 -12.78
CA ALA A 122 19.61 40.15 -12.26
C ALA A 122 20.90 39.43 -11.81
N ARG A 123 22.02 39.61 -12.53
CA ARG A 123 23.33 39.10 -12.09
C ARG A 123 23.78 39.77 -10.79
N THR A 124 23.74 41.10 -10.70
CA THR A 124 24.14 41.80 -9.45
C THR A 124 23.23 41.47 -8.27
N ALA A 125 21.94 41.24 -8.50
CA ALA A 125 20.99 40.80 -7.48
C ALA A 125 21.32 39.38 -6.99
N ARG A 126 21.55 38.43 -7.92
CA ARG A 126 21.99 37.07 -7.58
C ARG A 126 23.31 37.07 -6.83
N ASP A 127 24.27 37.86 -7.27
CA ASP A 127 25.62 37.86 -6.70
C ASP A 127 25.62 38.45 -5.27
N LYS A 128 24.79 39.46 -5.00
CA LYS A 128 24.47 39.92 -3.63
C LYS A 128 23.86 38.80 -2.77
N VAL A 129 22.84 38.09 -3.27
CA VAL A 129 22.23 36.96 -2.53
C VAL A 129 23.25 35.86 -2.23
N VAL A 130 24.22 35.62 -3.13
CA VAL A 130 25.34 34.69 -2.89
C VAL A 130 26.31 35.22 -1.83
N GLU A 131 26.59 36.52 -1.79
CA GLU A 131 27.41 37.13 -0.73
C GLU A 131 26.69 37.14 0.62
N ASP A 132 25.40 37.48 0.69
CA ASP A 132 24.58 37.38 1.89
C ASP A 132 24.52 35.94 2.42
N ALA A 133 24.32 34.95 1.54
CA ALA A 133 24.35 33.53 1.91
C ALA A 133 25.72 33.10 2.45
N ARG A 134 26.83 33.56 1.84
CA ARG A 134 28.19 33.33 2.36
C ARG A 134 28.41 33.98 3.72
N MET A 135 27.90 35.20 3.94
CA MET A 135 28.00 35.90 5.22
C MET A 135 27.20 35.20 6.33
N VAL A 136 26.03 34.62 6.01
CA VAL A 136 25.27 33.76 6.92
C VAL A 136 26.02 32.45 7.22
N GLN A 137 26.59 31.80 6.21
CA GLN A 137 27.39 30.58 6.40
C GLN A 137 28.66 30.83 7.23
N LEU A 138 29.36 31.94 7.01
CA LEU A 138 30.53 32.34 7.79
C LEU A 138 30.17 32.57 9.26
N LYS A 139 29.09 33.30 9.54
CA LYS A 139 28.59 33.48 10.93
C LYS A 139 28.21 32.16 11.58
N ALA A 140 27.50 31.27 10.88
CA ALA A 140 27.15 29.95 11.41
C ALA A 140 28.41 29.10 11.72
N LEU A 141 29.47 29.21 10.91
CA LEU A 141 30.76 28.56 11.18
C LEU A 141 31.51 29.21 12.34
N GLU A 142 31.42 30.52 12.54
CA GLU A 142 31.99 31.22 13.70
C GLU A 142 31.24 30.88 14.99
N ASP A 143 29.90 30.85 14.97
CA ASP A 143 29.07 30.41 16.09
C ASP A 143 29.34 28.95 16.46
N ALA A 144 29.45 28.05 15.47
CA ALA A 144 29.83 26.65 15.69
C ALA A 144 31.24 26.51 16.28
N ARG A 145 32.21 27.32 15.81
CA ARG A 145 33.56 27.39 16.40
C ARG A 145 33.54 27.90 17.84
N MET A 146 32.71 28.89 18.15
CA MET A 146 32.55 29.43 19.50
C MET A 146 31.86 28.43 20.44
N GLN A 147 30.88 27.66 19.96
CA GLN A 147 30.27 26.55 20.70
C GLN A 147 31.29 25.43 20.96
N HIS A 148 32.04 25.01 19.93
CA HIS A 148 33.11 24.02 20.08
C HIS A 148 34.22 24.51 21.03
N HIS A 149 34.58 25.79 21.00
CA HIS A 149 35.57 26.35 21.93
C HIS A 149 35.08 26.28 23.38
N LYS A 150 33.82 26.67 23.65
CA LYS A 150 33.20 26.53 24.98
C LYS A 150 33.14 25.07 25.43
N ALA A 151 32.73 24.15 24.56
CA ALA A 151 32.72 22.72 24.87
C ALA A 151 34.12 22.19 25.21
N MET A 152 35.16 22.63 24.49
CA MET A 152 36.55 22.29 24.78
C MET A 152 37.09 22.94 26.07
N GLU A 153 36.65 24.15 26.41
CA GLU A 153 36.95 24.76 27.71
C GLU A 153 36.27 24.03 28.87
N ASP A 154 35.00 23.63 28.71
CA ASP A 154 34.27 22.91 29.75
C ASP A 154 34.77 21.47 29.91
N ALA A 155 35.18 20.82 28.80
CA ALA A 155 35.92 19.57 28.84
C ALA A 155 37.29 19.71 29.53
N ARG A 156 38.01 20.83 29.34
CA ARG A 156 39.23 21.14 30.11
C ARG A 156 38.93 21.33 31.59
N LYS A 157 37.94 22.16 31.96
CA LYS A 157 37.52 22.35 33.36
C LYS A 157 37.11 21.03 34.03
N LEU A 158 36.52 20.10 33.27
CA LEU A 158 36.18 18.76 33.75
C LEU A 158 37.42 17.87 33.88
N HIS A 159 38.35 17.91 32.92
CA HIS A 159 39.64 17.22 33.02
C HIS A 159 40.48 17.73 34.20
N ASP A 160 40.53 19.04 34.43
CA ASP A 160 41.21 19.67 35.56
C ASP A 160 40.60 19.26 36.91
N ARG A 161 39.27 19.09 36.98
CA ARG A 161 38.60 18.49 38.15
C ARG A 161 38.99 17.02 38.34
N VAL A 162 38.99 16.22 37.27
CA VAL A 162 39.41 14.80 37.33
C VAL A 162 40.89 14.68 37.71
N LEU A 163 41.75 15.62 37.28
CA LEU A 163 43.15 15.70 37.73
C LEU A 163 43.25 16.08 39.22
N ALA A 164 42.45 17.04 39.70
CA ALA A 164 42.40 17.39 41.12
C ALA A 164 41.85 16.24 41.99
N GLU A 165 40.84 15.52 41.49
CA GLU A 165 40.24 14.35 42.17
C GLU A 165 41.19 13.15 42.18
N THR A 166 41.90 12.88 41.08
CA THR A 166 42.93 11.82 41.05
C THR A 166 44.15 12.18 41.90
N GLN A 167 44.57 13.44 41.95
CA GLN A 167 45.58 13.92 42.91
C GLN A 167 45.10 13.79 44.36
N ALA A 168 43.83 14.09 44.66
CA ALA A 168 43.24 13.89 45.98
C ALA A 168 43.09 12.40 46.34
N VAL A 169 42.89 11.51 45.36
CA VAL A 169 42.93 10.05 45.54
C VAL A 169 44.36 9.56 45.78
N HIS A 170 45.35 10.09 45.07
CA HIS A 170 46.76 9.75 45.33
C HIS A 170 47.25 10.25 46.69
N ALA A 171 46.89 11.46 47.13
CA ALA A 171 47.17 11.93 48.50
C ALA A 171 46.54 11.01 49.57
N LYS A 172 45.30 10.56 49.35
CA LYS A 172 44.66 9.55 50.21
C LYS A 172 45.33 8.17 50.12
N GLN A 173 45.95 7.83 49.00
CA GLN A 173 46.72 6.59 48.86
C GLN A 173 48.08 6.69 49.57
N GLU A 174 48.70 7.86 49.64
CA GLU A 174 49.86 8.12 50.50
C GLU A 174 49.49 8.01 52.00
N GLU A 175 48.33 8.55 52.41
CA GLU A 175 47.77 8.29 53.75
C GLU A 175 47.51 6.79 53.99
N ILE A 176 46.99 6.05 53.01
CA ILE A 176 46.78 4.59 53.12
C ILE A 176 48.10 3.83 53.23
N VAL A 177 49.19 4.28 52.58
CA VAL A 177 50.53 3.69 52.74
C VAL A 177 51.07 3.99 54.15
N ALA A 178 50.95 5.22 54.65
CA ALA A 178 51.33 5.56 56.02
C ALA A 178 50.50 4.79 57.09
N LEU A 179 49.24 4.49 56.79
CA LEU A 179 48.39 3.59 57.59
C LEU A 179 48.81 2.12 57.46
N ARG A 180 49.30 1.67 56.31
CA ARG A 180 49.78 0.29 56.09
C ARG A 180 51.00 -0.02 56.95
N ASP A 181 51.94 0.91 57.05
CA ASP A 181 53.11 0.79 57.93
C ASP A 181 52.71 0.83 59.42
N ARG A 182 51.59 1.50 59.75
CA ARG A 182 50.95 1.46 61.07
C ARG A 182 50.26 0.11 61.35
N ILE A 183 49.68 -0.53 60.33
CA ILE A 183 48.96 -1.80 60.43
C ILE A 183 49.93 -2.97 60.66
N LEU A 184 51.10 -2.99 60.01
CA LEU A 184 52.15 -4.00 60.26
C LEU A 184 52.63 -4.04 61.73
N ALA A 185 52.49 -2.94 62.48
CA ALA A 185 52.75 -2.90 63.92
C ALA A 185 51.57 -3.40 64.79
N LEU A 186 50.34 -3.36 64.27
CA LEU A 186 49.10 -3.76 64.97
C LEU A 186 48.67 -5.21 64.68
N GLU A 187 49.14 -5.81 63.58
CA GLU A 187 48.96 -7.23 63.26
C GLU A 187 49.59 -8.16 64.33
N ALA A 188 50.51 -7.64 65.15
CA ALA A 188 51.04 -8.34 66.33
C ALA A 188 50.02 -8.46 67.49
N GLU A 189 49.10 -7.51 67.63
CA GLU A 189 48.12 -7.46 68.74
C GLU A 189 46.76 -8.07 68.35
N LEU A 190 46.42 -8.12 67.06
CA LEU A 190 45.10 -8.54 66.58
C LEU A 190 44.86 -10.06 66.49
N ARG A 191 45.70 -10.88 67.12
CA ARG A 191 45.36 -12.29 67.47
C ARG A 191 44.30 -12.43 68.58
N ALA A 192 43.68 -11.33 69.01
CA ALA A 192 42.80 -11.26 70.17
C ALA A 192 41.35 -10.82 69.89
N ARG A 193 40.94 -10.67 68.61
CA ARG A 193 39.58 -10.19 68.26
C ARG A 193 38.94 -10.89 67.05
N ASP A 194 38.53 -12.14 67.24
CA ASP A 194 37.63 -12.89 66.35
C ASP A 194 36.19 -12.32 66.27
N THR A 195 35.97 -11.08 66.71
CA THR A 195 34.66 -10.41 66.78
C THR A 195 34.29 -9.64 65.51
N ALA A 196 35.19 -9.55 64.52
CA ALA A 196 35.01 -8.75 63.29
C ALA A 196 34.18 -9.44 62.19
N LEU A 197 33.76 -10.70 62.38
CA LEU A 197 33.05 -11.51 61.37
C LEU A 197 31.62 -11.05 61.01
N ARG A 198 31.15 -9.91 61.54
CA ARG A 198 29.81 -9.33 61.25
C ARG A 198 29.82 -8.09 60.34
N GLU A 199 30.98 -7.58 59.95
CA GLU A 199 31.05 -6.37 59.08
C GLU A 199 31.18 -6.69 57.58
N SER A 200 31.42 -7.95 57.22
CA SER A 200 31.51 -8.42 55.83
C SER A 200 30.18 -8.33 55.09
N GLU A 201 29.06 -8.63 55.76
CA GLU A 201 27.71 -8.62 55.19
C GLU A 201 27.29 -7.22 54.69
N SER A 202 27.73 -6.16 55.39
CA SER A 202 27.44 -4.76 55.01
C SER A 202 28.04 -4.35 53.65
N ARG A 203 29.09 -5.03 53.16
CA ARG A 203 29.78 -4.64 51.91
C ARG A 203 29.10 -5.17 50.66
N ILE A 204 28.26 -6.21 50.78
CA ILE A 204 27.48 -6.76 49.66
C ILE A 204 26.38 -5.77 49.24
N VAL A 205 25.69 -5.16 50.21
CA VAL A 205 24.63 -4.17 49.97
C VAL A 205 25.14 -2.93 49.21
N GLN A 206 26.38 -2.50 49.48
CA GLN A 206 26.97 -1.32 48.83
C GLN A 206 27.32 -1.52 47.35
N LEU A 207 27.51 -2.76 46.89
CA LEU A 207 27.75 -3.08 45.48
C LEU A 207 26.45 -3.03 44.67
N ASP A 208 25.35 -3.56 45.22
CA ASP A 208 24.02 -3.50 44.61
C ASP A 208 23.50 -2.05 44.46
N THR A 209 23.88 -1.14 45.36
CA THR A 209 23.55 0.29 45.19
C THR A 209 24.31 0.98 44.04
N ARG A 210 25.51 0.52 43.67
CA ARG A 210 26.34 1.16 42.62
C ARG A 210 25.94 0.76 41.21
N SER A 211 25.67 -0.52 40.98
CA SER A 211 25.16 -1.01 39.70
C SER A 211 23.83 -0.34 39.31
N LYS A 212 22.98 -0.06 40.31
CA LYS A 212 21.70 0.66 40.12
C LYS A 212 21.90 2.14 39.78
N THR A 213 22.91 2.82 40.30
CA THR A 213 23.23 4.21 39.89
C THR A 213 23.84 4.28 38.49
N GLU A 214 24.77 3.40 38.15
CA GLU A 214 25.43 3.37 36.83
C GLU A 214 24.41 3.09 35.71
N LEU A 215 23.49 2.15 35.94
CA LEU A 215 22.42 1.81 34.99
C LEU A 215 21.38 2.94 34.84
N ALA A 216 21.14 3.72 35.90
CA ALA A 216 20.30 4.91 35.84
C ALA A 216 20.98 6.07 35.06
N GLU A 217 22.29 6.26 35.20
CA GLU A 217 23.05 7.25 34.42
C GLU A 217 23.12 6.89 32.93
N MET A 218 23.29 5.61 32.59
CA MET A 218 23.17 5.12 31.21
C MET A 218 21.80 5.43 30.61
N GLN A 219 20.72 5.13 31.32
CA GLN A 219 19.36 5.45 30.88
C GLN A 219 19.14 6.97 30.74
N ALA A 220 19.63 7.77 31.69
CA ALA A 220 19.54 9.23 31.63
C ALA A 220 20.31 9.83 30.44
N ASN A 221 21.41 9.22 30.00
CA ASN A 221 22.17 9.67 28.83
C ASN A 221 21.50 9.25 27.52
N ALA A 222 21.01 8.01 27.40
CA ALA A 222 20.22 7.57 26.25
C ALA A 222 18.97 8.43 26.03
N ILE A 223 18.31 8.89 27.11
CA ILE A 223 17.16 9.81 27.04
C ILE A 223 17.58 11.21 26.53
N LYS A 224 18.78 11.71 26.88
CA LYS A 224 19.31 12.99 26.35
C LYS A 224 19.62 12.89 24.86
N GLU A 225 20.26 11.80 24.42
CA GLU A 225 20.58 11.56 23.01
C GLU A 225 19.30 11.42 22.16
N ALA A 226 18.30 10.67 22.64
CA ALA A 226 16.99 10.60 22.00
C ALA A 226 16.27 11.96 21.94
N ALA A 227 16.45 12.83 22.93
CA ALA A 227 15.90 14.19 22.91
C ALA A 227 16.63 15.12 21.92
N LEU A 228 17.95 14.99 21.77
CA LEU A 228 18.75 15.74 20.79
C LEU A 228 18.40 15.32 19.35
N LEU A 229 18.39 14.01 19.07
CA LEU A 229 17.99 13.48 17.75
C LEU A 229 16.56 13.90 17.36
N LYS A 230 15.67 14.06 18.34
CA LYS A 230 14.32 14.58 18.11
C LYS A 230 14.32 16.07 17.76
N LEU A 231 15.16 16.87 18.42
CA LEU A 231 15.32 18.29 18.11
C LEU A 231 15.86 18.48 16.68
N GLU A 232 16.90 17.73 16.31
CA GLU A 232 17.46 17.72 14.95
C GLU A 232 16.42 17.30 13.89
N LEU A 233 15.55 16.34 14.21
CA LEU A 233 14.43 15.95 13.34
C LEU A 233 13.35 17.04 13.20
N GLU A 234 13.13 17.87 14.22
CA GLU A 234 12.19 18.99 14.16
C GLU A 234 12.80 20.19 13.40
N ASP A 235 14.09 20.47 13.57
CA ASP A 235 14.82 21.46 12.76
C ASP A 235 14.95 21.04 11.28
N ALA A 236 15.19 19.75 11.00
CA ALA A 236 15.20 19.22 9.63
C ALA A 236 13.83 19.36 8.95
N LYS A 237 12.72 19.13 9.69
CA LYS A 237 11.35 19.40 9.20
C LYS A 237 11.12 20.90 8.98
N ALA A 238 11.59 21.76 9.86
CA ALA A 238 11.52 23.21 9.68
C ALA A 238 12.37 23.70 8.50
N GLY A 239 13.49 23.01 8.19
CA GLY A 239 14.28 23.21 6.98
C GLY A 239 13.51 22.82 5.71
N LEU A 240 12.95 21.60 5.67
CA LEU A 240 12.12 21.12 4.56
C LEU A 240 10.89 22.00 4.29
N MET A 241 10.23 22.50 5.35
CA MET A 241 9.11 23.44 5.20
C MET A 241 9.55 24.77 4.57
N ARG A 242 10.70 25.32 4.98
CA ARG A 242 11.28 26.53 4.36
C ARG A 242 11.66 26.32 2.90
N VAL A 243 12.29 25.20 2.56
CA VAL A 243 12.63 24.84 1.17
C VAL A 243 11.36 24.66 0.32
N ARG A 244 10.33 24.01 0.86
CA ARG A 244 9.04 23.86 0.17
C ARG A 244 8.37 25.21 -0.10
N GLN A 245 8.33 26.09 0.91
CA GLN A 245 7.82 27.45 0.74
C GLN A 245 8.59 28.23 -0.33
N GLN A 246 9.93 28.12 -0.37
CA GLN A 246 10.75 28.73 -1.42
C GLN A 246 10.44 28.18 -2.82
N TYR A 247 10.11 26.88 -2.96
CA TYR A 247 9.65 26.31 -4.22
C TYR A 247 8.26 26.82 -4.63
N ASP A 248 7.32 26.94 -3.69
CA ASP A 248 5.98 27.46 -3.95
C ASP A 248 6.01 28.98 -4.30
N GLU A 249 6.88 29.75 -3.65
CA GLU A 249 7.17 31.16 -3.97
C GLU A 249 7.85 31.31 -5.35
N ALA A 250 8.83 30.46 -5.68
CA ALA A 250 9.46 30.45 -7.00
C ALA A 250 8.48 30.03 -8.13
N ALA A 251 7.62 29.04 -7.87
CA ALA A 251 6.61 28.59 -8.81
C ALA A 251 5.55 29.67 -9.08
N THR A 252 5.12 30.39 -8.04
CA THR A 252 4.17 31.52 -8.19
C THR A 252 4.80 32.74 -8.86
N ALA A 253 6.08 33.03 -8.60
CA ALA A 253 6.83 34.06 -9.34
C ALA A 253 6.94 33.73 -10.84
N HIS A 254 7.36 32.52 -11.19
CA HIS A 254 7.45 32.06 -12.58
C HIS A 254 6.07 32.04 -13.28
N ALA A 255 4.98 31.72 -12.55
CA ALA A 255 3.63 31.83 -13.08
C ALA A 255 3.22 33.28 -13.37
N GLN A 256 3.64 34.25 -12.56
CA GLN A 256 3.43 35.68 -12.81
C GLN A 256 4.24 36.18 -14.01
N GLU A 257 5.49 35.72 -14.18
CA GLU A 257 6.30 36.04 -15.37
C GLU A 257 5.68 35.48 -16.65
N LEU A 258 5.23 34.22 -16.65
CA LEU A 258 4.47 33.65 -17.77
C LEU A 258 3.18 34.40 -18.06
N ALA A 259 2.50 34.97 -17.05
CA ALA A 259 1.34 35.81 -17.25
C ALA A 259 1.70 37.16 -17.89
N ARG A 260 2.82 37.78 -17.49
CA ARG A 260 3.35 39.01 -18.13
C ARG A 260 3.73 38.77 -19.58
N TYR A 261 4.51 37.75 -19.89
CA TYR A 261 4.90 37.43 -21.27
C TYR A 261 3.70 37.11 -22.18
N ARG A 262 2.61 36.54 -21.65
CA ARG A 262 1.35 36.37 -22.38
C ARG A 262 0.67 37.72 -22.66
N ALA A 263 0.56 38.58 -21.65
CA ALA A 263 -0.01 39.92 -21.82
C ALA A 263 0.80 40.80 -22.79
N GLU A 264 2.13 40.68 -22.78
CA GLU A 264 3.03 41.35 -23.72
C GLU A 264 2.86 40.82 -25.16
N LEU A 265 2.75 39.49 -25.35
CA LEU A 265 2.45 38.90 -26.65
C LEU A 265 1.08 39.32 -27.20
N ASP A 266 0.06 39.40 -26.35
CA ASP A 266 -1.28 39.84 -26.74
C ASP A 266 -1.33 41.36 -27.00
N ALA A 267 -0.58 42.17 -26.26
CA ALA A 267 -0.38 43.58 -26.57
C ALA A 267 0.33 43.78 -27.92
N GLN A 268 1.39 43.00 -28.22
CA GLN A 268 2.05 43.01 -29.52
C GLN A 268 1.13 42.58 -30.67
N ARG A 269 0.24 41.60 -30.44
CA ARG A 269 -0.78 41.19 -31.41
C ARG A 269 -1.79 42.31 -31.68
N VAL A 270 -2.24 43.04 -30.65
CA VAL A 270 -3.13 44.19 -30.81
C VAL A 270 -2.44 45.33 -31.57
N LEU A 271 -1.20 45.68 -31.19
CA LEU A 271 -0.42 46.71 -31.90
C LEU A 271 -0.19 46.35 -33.37
N GLY A 272 0.21 45.10 -33.66
CA GLY A 272 0.37 44.64 -35.05
C GLY A 272 -0.94 44.62 -35.84
N ALA A 273 -2.08 44.34 -35.19
CA ALA A 273 -3.40 44.45 -35.82
C ALA A 273 -3.80 45.91 -36.10
N GLU A 274 -3.53 46.83 -35.17
CA GLU A 274 -3.73 48.27 -35.39
C GLU A 274 -2.84 48.81 -36.51
N GLU A 275 -1.57 48.40 -36.57
CA GLU A 275 -0.64 48.81 -37.63
C GLU A 275 -1.07 48.25 -38.99
N LEU A 276 -1.53 46.99 -39.06
CA LEU A 276 -2.12 46.42 -40.27
C LEU A 276 -3.39 47.18 -40.69
N GLN A 277 -4.21 47.62 -39.73
CA GLN A 277 -5.42 48.41 -39.99
C GLN A 277 -5.09 49.85 -40.45
N ARG A 278 -4.09 50.51 -39.85
CA ARG A 278 -3.56 51.80 -40.30
C ARG A 278 -2.97 51.69 -41.71
N ALA A 279 -2.22 50.63 -42.01
CA ALA A 279 -1.67 50.37 -43.34
C ALA A 279 -2.77 50.13 -44.38
N ARG A 280 -3.85 49.39 -44.02
CA ARG A 280 -5.03 49.21 -44.88
C ARG A 280 -5.76 50.52 -45.16
N LEU A 281 -5.92 51.38 -44.15
CA LEU A 281 -6.53 52.70 -44.32
C LEU A 281 -5.67 53.61 -45.21
N ALA A 282 -4.36 53.70 -44.96
CA ALA A 282 -3.43 54.46 -45.80
C ALA A 282 -3.38 53.95 -47.25
N ALA A 283 -3.46 52.63 -47.47
CA ALA A 283 -3.57 52.05 -48.81
C ALA A 283 -4.90 52.43 -49.48
N ALA A 284 -6.02 52.41 -48.76
CA ALA A 284 -7.33 52.85 -49.28
C ALA A 284 -7.33 54.35 -49.63
N GLU A 285 -6.69 55.20 -48.82
CA GLU A 285 -6.49 56.63 -49.12
C GLU A 285 -5.61 56.83 -50.36
N GLN A 286 -4.54 56.05 -50.54
CA GLN A 286 -3.72 56.10 -51.76
C GLN A 286 -4.48 55.66 -53.00
N VAL A 287 -5.34 54.63 -52.91
CA VAL A 287 -6.23 54.21 -54.02
C VAL A 287 -7.25 55.31 -54.33
N ALA A 288 -7.92 55.87 -53.33
CA ALA A 288 -8.86 56.98 -53.52
C ALA A 288 -8.18 58.23 -54.12
N ALA A 289 -6.94 58.53 -53.71
CA ALA A 289 -6.14 59.61 -54.29
C ALA A 289 -5.71 59.31 -55.74
N ALA A 290 -5.39 58.05 -56.06
CA ALA A 290 -5.09 57.63 -57.44
C ALA A 290 -6.32 57.72 -58.34
N GLU A 291 -7.50 57.28 -57.87
CA GLU A 291 -8.76 57.50 -58.57
C GLU A 291 -9.08 58.99 -58.77
N ALA A 292 -8.89 59.82 -57.75
CA ALA A 292 -9.12 61.26 -57.86
C ALA A 292 -8.19 61.92 -58.89
N ARG A 293 -6.93 61.46 -59.01
CA ARG A 293 -6.01 61.87 -60.08
C ARG A 293 -6.49 61.38 -61.44
N GLY A 294 -6.92 60.13 -61.57
CA GLY A 294 -7.46 59.56 -62.81
C GLY A 294 -8.71 60.31 -63.31
N ARG A 295 -9.64 60.64 -62.41
CA ARG A 295 -10.83 61.46 -62.73
C ARG A 295 -10.46 62.87 -63.18
N ARG A 296 -9.43 63.50 -62.57
CA ARG A 296 -8.92 64.81 -63.01
C ARG A 296 -8.21 64.74 -64.36
N ALA A 297 -7.41 63.71 -64.62
CA ALA A 297 -6.78 63.50 -65.93
C ALA A 297 -7.84 63.36 -67.04
N GLY A 298 -8.85 62.50 -66.84
CA GLY A 298 -9.94 62.34 -67.81
C GLY A 298 -10.80 63.58 -68.05
N MET A 299 -10.86 64.53 -67.10
CA MET A 299 -11.47 65.84 -67.34
C MET A 299 -10.54 66.76 -68.15
N LEU A 300 -9.24 66.80 -67.82
CA LEU A 300 -8.25 67.59 -68.57
C LEU A 300 -8.12 67.10 -70.03
N ASP A 301 -8.08 65.79 -70.28
CA ASP A 301 -8.05 65.22 -71.63
C ASP A 301 -9.31 65.63 -72.43
N LYS A 302 -10.47 65.71 -71.77
CA LYS A 302 -11.71 66.19 -72.38
C LYS A 302 -11.68 67.69 -72.65
N GLU A 303 -11.20 68.51 -71.72
CA GLU A 303 -11.04 69.96 -71.90
C GLU A 303 -10.05 70.27 -73.03
N ILE A 304 -8.94 69.52 -73.14
CA ILE A 304 -7.97 69.61 -74.24
C ILE A 304 -8.60 69.22 -75.58
N ALA A 305 -9.42 68.16 -75.63
CA ALA A 305 -10.15 67.79 -76.83
C ALA A 305 -11.17 68.88 -77.24
N GLU A 306 -11.97 69.40 -76.31
CA GLU A 306 -12.93 70.48 -76.57
C GLU A 306 -12.24 71.79 -77.01
N ALA A 307 -11.07 72.11 -76.45
CA ALA A 307 -10.25 73.26 -76.86
C ALA A 307 -9.64 73.06 -78.26
N THR A 308 -9.16 71.85 -78.57
CA THR A 308 -8.59 71.52 -79.89
C THR A 308 -9.65 71.62 -80.99
N ILE A 309 -10.86 71.12 -80.73
CA ILE A 309 -12.00 71.24 -81.66
C ILE A 309 -12.37 72.71 -81.90
N LYS A 310 -12.44 73.54 -80.83
CA LYS A 310 -12.69 74.98 -80.97
C LYS A 310 -11.62 75.68 -81.82
N HIS A 311 -10.35 75.36 -81.61
CA HIS A 311 -9.24 75.95 -82.37
C HIS A 311 -9.26 75.56 -83.86
N GLN A 312 -9.63 74.32 -84.18
CA GLN A 312 -9.86 73.88 -85.57
C GLN A 312 -11.04 74.62 -86.22
N MET A 313 -12.13 74.87 -85.48
CA MET A 313 -13.26 75.66 -86.00
C MET A 313 -12.91 77.14 -86.24
N THR A 314 -12.00 77.75 -85.46
CA THR A 314 -11.52 79.11 -85.73
C THR A 314 -10.62 79.18 -86.98
N ALA A 315 -9.69 78.23 -87.16
CA ALA A 315 -8.83 78.21 -88.34
C ALA A 315 -9.63 78.08 -89.65
N ILE A 316 -10.65 77.21 -89.66
CA ILE A 316 -11.56 77.01 -90.81
C ILE A 316 -12.42 78.26 -91.12
N ALA A 317 -12.59 79.18 -90.16
CA ALA A 317 -13.23 80.47 -90.41
C ALA A 317 -12.27 81.48 -91.06
N GLU A 318 -11.01 81.54 -90.58
CA GLU A 318 -9.98 82.44 -91.09
C GLU A 318 -9.57 82.12 -92.53
N GLU A 319 -9.46 80.83 -92.90
CA GLU A 319 -9.21 80.38 -94.28
C GLU A 319 -10.33 80.76 -95.26
N LYS A 320 -11.59 80.84 -94.79
CA LYS A 320 -12.71 81.31 -95.63
C LYS A 320 -12.65 82.81 -95.86
N GLU A 321 -12.11 83.57 -94.91
CA GLU A 321 -11.96 85.02 -95.06
C GLU A 321 -10.80 85.37 -96.00
N SER A 322 -9.66 84.67 -95.93
CA SER A 322 -8.51 84.91 -96.83
C SER A 322 -8.86 84.62 -98.30
N LEU A 323 -9.59 83.53 -98.57
CA LEU A 323 -10.09 83.19 -99.91
C LEU A 323 -11.06 84.24 -100.51
N SER A 324 -11.73 85.04 -99.69
CA SER A 324 -12.59 86.14 -100.17
C SER A 324 -11.77 87.30 -100.75
N ARG A 325 -10.58 87.57 -100.18
CA ARG A 325 -9.75 88.74 -100.53
C ARG A 325 -8.99 88.54 -101.85
N HIS A 326 -8.63 87.31 -102.20
CA HIS A 326 -7.88 86.99 -103.42
C HIS A 326 -8.67 87.02 -104.74
N ARG A 327 -9.98 87.29 -104.72
CA ARG A 327 -10.80 87.44 -105.94
C ARG A 327 -10.86 88.84 -106.54
N LEU A 328 -10.29 89.85 -105.87
CA LEU A 328 -10.47 91.28 -106.22
C LEU A 328 -9.23 91.95 -106.84
N SER A 329 -8.14 91.21 -107.09
CA SER A 329 -6.86 91.77 -107.60
C SER A 329 -6.51 91.39 -109.04
N ALA A 330 -7.46 90.84 -109.81
CA ALA A 330 -7.21 90.31 -111.16
C ALA A 330 -7.67 91.21 -112.32
N GLU A 331 -8.58 92.15 -112.11
CA GLU A 331 -9.25 92.90 -113.20
C GLU A 331 -8.53 94.20 -113.64
N LEU A 332 -7.47 94.63 -112.93
CA LEU A 332 -6.87 95.95 -113.14
C LEU A 332 -5.79 96.01 -114.25
N LEU A 333 -5.47 94.91 -114.92
CA LEU A 333 -4.38 94.82 -115.92
C LEU A 333 -4.84 94.87 -117.38
N ALA A 334 -6.04 95.41 -117.65
CA ALA A 334 -6.68 95.39 -118.97
C ALA A 334 -6.78 96.77 -119.69
N GLN A 335 -6.24 97.87 -119.14
CA GLN A 335 -6.58 99.24 -119.59
C GLN A 335 -5.38 100.13 -119.99
N LEU A 336 -4.27 99.59 -120.52
CA LEU A 336 -3.06 100.37 -120.85
C LEU A 336 -2.43 100.11 -122.24
N THR A 337 -3.26 99.94 -123.27
CA THR A 337 -2.81 99.56 -124.63
C THR A 337 -3.34 100.43 -125.79
N ASP A 338 -3.66 101.71 -125.55
CA ASP A 338 -4.40 102.51 -126.57
C ASP A 338 -4.04 104.00 -126.71
N LYS A 339 -2.81 104.44 -126.37
CA LYS A 339 -2.49 105.89 -126.32
C LYS A 339 -1.12 106.41 -126.75
N VAL A 340 -0.31 105.63 -127.48
CA VAL A 340 1.00 106.09 -128.03
C VAL A 340 1.19 105.68 -129.50
N ARG A 341 0.16 105.87 -130.35
CA ARG A 341 0.25 105.68 -131.82
C ARG A 341 -0.07 106.95 -132.62
N SER A 342 0.32 108.10 -132.08
CA SER A 342 0.41 109.40 -132.74
C SER A 342 1.33 110.29 -131.88
N VAL A 343 2.14 111.23 -132.39
CA VAL A 343 2.29 111.76 -133.76
C VAL A 343 3.78 111.76 -134.15
N ALA A 344 4.07 111.52 -135.43
CA ALA A 344 5.32 111.88 -136.09
C ALA A 344 5.02 112.36 -137.54
N VAL A 345 6.02 112.96 -138.20
CA VAL A 345 6.03 113.43 -139.61
C VAL A 345 5.37 114.81 -139.89
N SER A 346 6.21 115.85 -139.90
CA SER A 346 6.30 116.93 -140.92
C SER A 346 7.29 118.00 -140.41
N SER A 347 8.58 118.05 -140.75
CA SER A 347 9.39 117.42 -141.82
C SER A 347 9.23 118.02 -143.23
N ILE A 348 10.37 118.22 -143.92
CA ILE A 348 10.57 118.46 -145.36
C ILE A 348 10.11 119.81 -146.00
N GLU A 349 10.16 120.94 -145.27
CA GLU A 349 9.99 122.30 -145.89
C GLU A 349 10.99 123.37 -145.41
N ARG A 350 12.12 122.98 -144.82
CA ARG A 350 13.17 123.95 -144.37
C ARG A 350 14.59 123.54 -144.72
N GLU A 351 14.75 122.64 -145.68
CA GLU A 351 16.03 122.03 -146.03
C GLU A 351 17.00 123.02 -146.72
N GLU A 352 16.50 124.11 -147.29
CA GLU A 352 17.35 125.22 -147.77
C GLU A 352 17.87 126.13 -146.64
N ARG A 353 17.20 126.17 -145.48
CA ARG A 353 17.83 126.72 -144.26
C ARG A 353 18.83 125.74 -143.65
N ALA A 354 18.87 124.47 -144.09
CA ALA A 354 19.69 123.45 -143.44
C ALA A 354 21.19 123.65 -143.66
N LEU A 355 21.66 124.40 -144.67
CA LEU A 355 23.10 124.64 -144.87
C LEU A 355 23.66 125.66 -143.84
N SER A 356 23.04 126.83 -143.69
CA SER A 356 23.41 127.80 -142.63
C SER A 356 22.92 127.37 -141.23
N ALA A 357 22.05 126.36 -141.15
CA ALA A 357 21.83 125.62 -139.91
C ALA A 357 22.94 124.59 -139.68
N LEU A 358 23.43 123.87 -140.68
CA LEU A 358 24.46 122.83 -140.55
C LEU A 358 25.78 123.39 -140.00
N GLU A 359 26.18 124.60 -140.36
CA GLU A 359 27.37 125.24 -139.76
C GLU A 359 27.17 125.51 -138.26
N ARG A 360 25.96 125.94 -137.85
CA ARG A 360 25.62 126.06 -136.42
C ARG A 360 25.46 124.70 -135.76
N ASP A 361 24.87 123.73 -136.43
CA ASP A 361 24.61 122.37 -135.95
C ASP A 361 25.91 121.54 -135.94
N VAL A 362 26.99 121.96 -136.62
CA VAL A 362 28.36 121.47 -136.42
C VAL A 362 28.93 122.01 -135.12
N ALA A 363 28.88 123.33 -134.87
CA ALA A 363 29.30 123.90 -133.58
C ALA A 363 28.46 123.35 -132.39
N ASP A 364 27.15 123.17 -132.60
CA ASP A 364 26.25 122.54 -131.64
C ASP A 364 26.51 121.03 -131.51
N ARG A 365 26.92 120.32 -132.57
CA ARG A 365 27.38 118.93 -132.48
C ARG A 365 28.70 118.82 -131.75
N GLU A 366 29.64 119.74 -131.94
CA GLU A 366 30.89 119.83 -131.17
C GLU A 366 30.60 120.10 -129.69
N GLY A 367 29.72 121.05 -129.37
CA GLY A 367 29.26 121.29 -128.00
C GLY A 367 28.51 120.10 -127.38
N ARG A 368 27.62 119.44 -128.15
CA ARG A 368 26.91 118.22 -127.73
C ARG A 368 27.86 117.01 -127.63
N LEU A 369 28.95 116.97 -128.42
CA LEU A 369 29.99 115.95 -128.34
C LEU A 369 30.86 116.16 -127.10
N GLN A 370 31.36 117.37 -126.85
CA GLN A 370 32.09 117.71 -125.61
C GLN A 370 31.24 117.45 -124.35
N ALA A 371 29.95 117.79 -124.39
CA ALA A 371 29.01 117.45 -123.31
C ALA A 371 28.81 115.93 -123.16
N ARG A 372 28.82 115.17 -124.26
CA ARG A 372 28.69 113.71 -124.28
C ARG A 372 29.98 113.00 -123.87
N GLU A 373 31.15 113.52 -124.23
CA GLU A 373 32.47 113.10 -123.77
C GLU A 373 32.60 113.34 -122.27
N LYS A 374 32.18 114.50 -121.77
CA LYS A 374 32.12 114.75 -120.32
C LYS A 374 31.13 113.82 -119.61
N LEU A 375 29.97 113.52 -120.20
CA LEU A 375 29.04 112.52 -119.67
C LEU A 375 29.54 111.07 -119.83
N LEU A 376 30.53 110.82 -120.68
CA LEU A 376 31.22 109.53 -120.80
C LEU A 376 32.33 109.42 -119.76
N SER A 377 33.17 110.44 -119.57
CA SER A 377 34.18 110.44 -118.49
C SER A 377 33.51 110.40 -117.11
N GLU A 378 32.43 111.16 -116.88
CA GLU A 378 31.62 111.05 -115.65
C GLU A 378 30.93 109.68 -115.48
N ARG A 379 30.80 108.87 -116.55
CA ARG A 379 30.32 107.48 -116.46
C ARG A 379 31.46 106.50 -116.25
N GLU A 380 32.61 106.71 -116.88
CA GLU A 380 33.83 105.94 -116.71
C GLU A 380 34.36 106.08 -115.28
N ASP A 381 34.35 107.28 -114.70
CA ASP A 381 34.63 107.51 -113.28
C ASP A 381 33.65 106.74 -112.38
N ARG A 382 32.35 106.77 -112.68
CA ARG A 382 31.31 106.02 -111.93
C ARG A 382 31.38 104.51 -112.12
N ILE A 383 31.96 104.03 -113.22
CA ILE A 383 32.26 102.62 -113.46
C ILE A 383 33.51 102.24 -112.65
N ALA A 384 34.59 103.02 -112.75
CA ALA A 384 35.82 102.79 -112.01
C ALA A 384 35.64 102.86 -110.47
N THR A 385 34.72 103.69 -109.94
CA THR A 385 34.35 103.64 -108.51
C THR A 385 33.59 102.36 -108.18
N ARG A 386 32.64 101.93 -109.02
CA ARG A 386 31.88 100.68 -108.82
C ARG A 386 32.72 99.42 -108.97
N GLU A 387 33.75 99.44 -109.81
CA GLU A 387 34.72 98.36 -109.93
C GLU A 387 35.58 98.26 -108.67
N ARG A 388 36.06 99.39 -108.13
CA ARG A 388 36.76 99.44 -106.82
C ARG A 388 35.85 98.98 -105.68
N GLU A 389 34.57 99.35 -105.68
CA GLU A 389 33.57 98.86 -104.72
C GLU A 389 33.34 97.34 -104.85
N ALA A 390 33.21 96.83 -106.08
CA ALA A 390 33.05 95.40 -106.35
C ALA A 390 34.29 94.58 -105.93
N ASP A 391 35.50 95.10 -106.16
CA ASP A 391 36.74 94.46 -105.74
C ASP A 391 36.95 94.53 -104.21
N ALA A 392 36.55 95.63 -103.56
CA ALA A 392 36.50 95.69 -102.10
C ALA A 392 35.49 94.69 -101.50
N LEU A 393 34.32 94.52 -102.14
CA LEU A 393 33.33 93.52 -101.74
C LEU A 393 33.81 92.08 -101.99
N ARG A 394 34.53 91.82 -103.09
CA ARG A 394 35.21 90.53 -103.36
C ARG A 394 36.25 90.22 -102.28
N ALA A 395 37.12 91.18 -101.96
CA ALA A 395 38.12 91.03 -100.90
C ALA A 395 37.47 90.77 -99.52
N ASN A 396 36.39 91.49 -99.19
CA ASN A 396 35.64 91.27 -97.95
C ASN A 396 34.97 89.89 -97.90
N LEU A 397 34.36 89.42 -98.99
CA LEU A 397 33.80 88.06 -99.07
C LEU A 397 34.88 86.99 -98.95
N GLN A 398 36.04 87.19 -99.57
CA GLN A 398 37.16 86.25 -99.52
C GLN A 398 37.78 86.19 -98.11
N ASN A 399 37.92 87.33 -97.44
CA ASN A 399 38.31 87.38 -96.02
C ASN A 399 37.27 86.68 -95.13
N LEU A 400 35.97 86.90 -95.38
CA LEU A 400 34.90 86.26 -94.61
C LEU A 400 34.92 84.74 -94.78
N MET A 401 35.09 84.25 -96.01
CA MET A 401 35.31 82.82 -96.30
C MET A 401 36.48 82.27 -95.49
N VAL A 402 37.66 82.90 -95.55
CA VAL A 402 38.84 82.43 -94.81
C VAL A 402 38.58 82.40 -93.30
N THR A 403 37.85 83.38 -92.74
CA THR A 403 37.48 83.34 -91.31
C THR A 403 36.52 82.20 -90.99
N LEU A 404 35.51 81.93 -91.81
CA LEU A 404 34.53 80.84 -91.61
C LEU A 404 35.15 79.46 -91.83
N GLU A 405 36.06 79.32 -92.81
CA GLU A 405 36.84 78.10 -93.00
C GLU A 405 37.76 77.86 -91.81
N SER A 406 38.40 78.92 -91.27
CA SER A 406 39.24 78.81 -90.08
C SER A 406 38.43 78.40 -88.84
N SER A 407 37.23 78.96 -88.61
CA SER A 407 36.39 78.56 -87.47
C SER A 407 35.89 77.12 -87.62
N ALA A 408 35.40 76.74 -88.81
CA ALA A 408 34.94 75.38 -89.07
C ALA A 408 36.05 74.32 -88.99
N VAL A 409 37.33 74.70 -89.14
CA VAL A 409 38.48 73.83 -88.83
C VAL A 409 38.69 73.71 -87.31
N HIS A 410 38.64 74.81 -86.56
CA HIS A 410 38.74 74.78 -85.09
C HIS A 410 37.60 73.98 -84.45
N ASP A 411 36.34 74.23 -84.84
CA ASP A 411 35.17 73.48 -84.38
C ASP A 411 35.32 71.97 -84.62
N ARG A 412 35.88 71.58 -85.78
CA ARG A 412 36.18 70.18 -86.12
C ARG A 412 37.34 69.60 -85.33
N GLU A 413 38.30 70.41 -84.87
CA GLU A 413 39.34 69.95 -83.96
C GLU A 413 38.83 69.81 -82.53
N ASP A 414 38.03 70.75 -82.04
CA ASP A 414 37.45 70.68 -80.69
C ASP A 414 36.43 69.55 -80.56
N LEU A 415 35.58 69.31 -81.58
CA LEU A 415 34.74 68.10 -81.64
C LEU A 415 35.56 66.80 -81.63
N LYS A 416 36.74 66.75 -82.26
CA LYS A 416 37.64 65.59 -82.18
C LYS A 416 38.29 65.45 -80.80
N ARG A 417 38.66 66.57 -80.16
CA ARG A 417 39.22 66.61 -78.79
C ARG A 417 38.16 66.13 -77.78
N GLU A 418 36.91 66.55 -77.92
CA GLU A 418 35.78 66.04 -77.12
C GLU A 418 35.49 64.56 -77.40
N GLN A 419 35.44 64.11 -78.65
CA GLN A 419 35.25 62.67 -78.96
C GLN A 419 36.37 61.81 -78.37
N LEU A 420 37.63 62.26 -78.43
CA LEU A 420 38.76 61.59 -77.78
C LEU A 420 38.68 61.63 -76.25
N ARG A 421 38.13 62.70 -75.66
CA ARG A 421 37.88 62.80 -74.22
C ARG A 421 36.78 61.83 -73.79
N LEU A 422 35.62 61.87 -74.43
CA LEU A 422 34.48 61.00 -74.15
C LEU A 422 34.83 59.53 -74.38
N SER A 423 35.63 59.21 -75.40
CA SER A 423 36.19 57.86 -75.62
C SER A 423 37.04 57.38 -74.43
N ARG A 424 37.90 58.25 -73.88
CA ARG A 424 38.74 57.94 -72.70
C ARG A 424 37.92 57.86 -71.41
N GLU A 425 36.89 58.68 -71.27
CA GLU A 425 35.98 58.64 -70.12
C GLU A 425 35.08 57.40 -70.15
N ALA A 426 34.56 57.00 -71.32
CA ALA A 426 33.84 55.74 -71.52
C ALA A 426 34.72 54.52 -71.20
N ALA A 427 35.94 54.44 -71.76
CA ALA A 427 36.86 53.33 -71.48
C ALA A 427 37.27 53.25 -69.99
N ARG A 428 37.33 54.38 -69.27
CA ARG A 428 37.52 54.41 -67.81
C ARG A 428 36.30 53.88 -67.06
N VAL A 429 35.08 54.23 -67.49
CA VAL A 429 33.84 53.72 -66.89
C VAL A 429 33.72 52.21 -67.13
N GLU A 430 34.03 51.70 -68.33
CA GLU A 430 34.05 50.26 -68.62
C GLU A 430 35.10 49.52 -67.77
N ALA A 431 36.31 50.06 -67.63
CA ALA A 431 37.33 49.49 -66.74
C ALA A 431 36.90 49.50 -65.25
N ALA A 432 36.22 50.55 -64.80
CA ALA A 432 35.69 50.63 -63.44
C ALA A 432 34.52 49.64 -63.21
N THR A 433 33.60 49.49 -64.17
CA THR A 433 32.49 48.53 -64.04
C THR A 433 32.97 47.09 -64.09
N THR A 434 33.99 46.77 -64.89
CA THR A 434 34.60 45.42 -64.89
C THR A 434 35.36 45.11 -63.60
N SER A 435 36.08 46.08 -63.02
CA SER A 435 36.69 45.92 -61.68
C SER A 435 35.63 45.65 -60.60
N LEU A 436 34.59 46.49 -60.54
CA LEU A 436 33.49 46.34 -59.57
C LEU A 436 32.68 45.04 -59.77
N GLN A 437 32.60 44.54 -61.00
CA GLN A 437 31.96 43.25 -61.28
C GLN A 437 32.82 42.08 -60.77
N ALA A 438 34.15 42.14 -60.96
CA ALA A 438 35.09 41.14 -60.44
C ALA A 438 35.10 41.13 -58.89
N GLU A 439 35.25 42.30 -58.25
CA GLU A 439 35.18 42.44 -56.79
C GLU A 439 33.87 41.88 -56.21
N LYS A 440 32.74 42.12 -56.90
CA LYS A 440 31.43 41.60 -56.52
C LYS A 440 31.32 40.08 -56.65
N ASP A 441 31.96 39.48 -57.65
CA ASP A 441 31.98 38.03 -57.84
C ASP A 441 32.96 37.33 -56.88
N ASP A 442 34.11 37.95 -56.55
CA ASP A 442 34.99 37.51 -55.47
C ASP A 442 34.28 37.56 -54.11
N LEU A 443 33.57 38.65 -53.80
CA LEU A 443 32.75 38.76 -52.58
C LEU A 443 31.62 37.71 -52.54
N ARG A 444 31.02 37.36 -53.69
CA ARG A 444 30.06 36.25 -53.77
C ARG A 444 30.70 34.90 -53.45
N VAL A 445 31.92 34.65 -53.92
CA VAL A 445 32.69 33.42 -53.60
C VAL A 445 33.07 33.38 -52.12
N GLN A 446 33.54 34.50 -51.55
CA GLN A 446 33.87 34.60 -50.12
C GLN A 446 32.63 34.32 -49.23
N VAL A 447 31.51 34.99 -49.49
CA VAL A 447 30.24 34.77 -48.75
C VAL A 447 29.72 33.34 -48.94
N ALA A 448 29.98 32.69 -50.08
CA ALA A 448 29.64 31.28 -50.28
C ALA A 448 30.55 30.33 -49.48
N MET A 449 31.84 30.63 -49.34
CA MET A 449 32.76 29.87 -48.47
C MET A 449 32.42 30.06 -46.98
N GLU A 450 32.19 31.29 -46.53
CA GLU A 450 31.78 31.57 -45.14
C GLU A 450 30.47 30.87 -44.78
N ARG A 451 29.49 30.82 -45.69
CA ARG A 451 28.24 30.08 -45.47
C ARG A 451 28.49 28.59 -45.26
N LYS A 452 29.33 27.97 -46.09
CA LYS A 452 29.71 26.55 -45.92
C LYS A 452 30.41 26.30 -44.59
N LEU A 453 31.41 27.10 -44.24
CA LEU A 453 32.12 26.98 -42.96
C LEU A 453 31.17 27.18 -41.76
N LEU A 454 30.19 28.08 -41.86
CA LEU A 454 29.16 28.28 -40.84
C LEU A 454 28.13 27.13 -40.80
N GLU A 455 27.87 26.44 -41.90
CA GLU A 455 27.01 25.25 -41.96
C GLU A 455 27.74 24.02 -41.38
N GLU A 456 28.99 23.78 -41.78
CA GLU A 456 29.89 22.78 -41.20
C GLU A 456 30.07 22.98 -39.68
N ALA A 457 30.29 24.23 -39.23
CA ALA A 457 30.38 24.58 -37.81
C ALA A 457 29.03 24.60 -37.06
N ARG A 458 27.90 24.42 -37.76
CA ARG A 458 26.59 24.13 -37.16
C ARG A 458 26.33 22.63 -37.10
N GLU A 459 26.77 21.87 -38.10
CA GLU A 459 26.69 20.41 -38.11
C GLU A 459 27.61 19.78 -37.06
N ALA A 460 28.86 20.25 -36.92
CA ALA A 460 29.76 19.82 -35.85
C ALA A 460 29.11 20.02 -34.48
N ARG A 461 28.58 21.22 -34.20
CA ARG A 461 27.82 21.53 -32.98
C ARG A 461 26.45 20.86 -32.86
N ARG A 462 25.98 20.13 -33.89
CA ARG A 462 24.84 19.19 -33.77
C ARG A 462 25.34 17.80 -33.38
N ARG A 463 26.37 17.29 -34.07
CA ARG A 463 27.03 16.00 -33.75
C ARG A 463 27.51 15.97 -32.31
N GLU A 464 28.25 16.99 -31.86
CA GLU A 464 28.68 17.15 -30.45
C GLU A 464 27.50 17.10 -29.46
N ARG A 465 26.34 17.67 -29.80
CA ARG A 465 25.14 17.65 -28.93
C ARG A 465 24.44 16.30 -28.95
N GLU A 466 24.42 15.61 -30.09
CA GLU A 466 23.86 14.27 -30.25
C GLU A 466 24.75 13.23 -29.53
N GLU A 467 26.07 13.39 -29.61
CA GLU A 467 27.07 12.64 -28.84
C GLU A 467 26.88 12.86 -27.33
N LEU A 468 26.86 14.12 -26.85
CA LEU A 468 26.59 14.42 -25.43
C LEU A 468 25.21 13.91 -24.96
N LEU A 469 24.19 13.88 -25.82
CA LEU A 469 22.88 13.28 -25.49
C LEU A 469 22.93 11.76 -25.43
N THR A 470 23.70 11.08 -26.29
CA THR A 470 23.89 9.63 -26.19
C THR A 470 24.77 9.24 -24.99
N GLU A 471 25.75 10.07 -24.63
CA GLU A 471 26.55 9.91 -23.41
C GLU A 471 25.69 10.10 -22.15
N VAL A 472 24.99 11.22 -22.00
CA VAL A 472 24.11 11.49 -20.84
C VAL A 472 22.98 10.47 -20.71
N THR A 473 22.43 9.95 -21.82
CA THR A 473 21.45 8.84 -21.75
C THR A 473 22.09 7.49 -21.46
N GLY A 474 23.35 7.27 -21.83
CA GLY A 474 24.17 6.14 -21.42
C GLY A 474 24.50 6.15 -19.91
N GLU A 475 24.95 7.29 -19.38
CA GLU A 475 25.22 7.48 -17.95
C GLU A 475 23.96 7.33 -17.11
N ARG A 476 22.83 7.92 -17.53
CA ARG A 476 21.54 7.72 -16.85
C ARG A 476 21.11 6.25 -16.81
N ARG A 477 21.45 5.45 -17.82
CA ARG A 477 21.21 3.99 -17.80
C ARG A 477 22.17 3.24 -16.88
N ARG A 478 23.46 3.63 -16.83
CA ARG A 478 24.45 3.08 -15.88
C ARG A 478 24.03 3.35 -14.45
N LEU A 479 23.79 4.62 -14.10
CA LEU A 479 23.35 5.05 -12.77
C LEU A 479 22.01 4.41 -12.37
N ALA A 480 21.07 4.21 -13.29
CA ALA A 480 19.83 3.49 -13.00
C ALA A 480 20.05 1.98 -12.75
N ALA A 481 21.02 1.34 -13.40
CA ALA A 481 21.40 -0.04 -13.13
C ALA A 481 22.14 -0.16 -11.79
N GLU A 482 23.12 0.72 -11.53
CA GLU A 482 23.84 0.80 -10.26
C GLU A 482 22.90 1.08 -9.08
N TYR A 483 21.90 1.96 -9.25
CA TYR A 483 20.86 2.20 -8.26
C TYR A 483 19.97 0.95 -8.03
N ALA A 484 19.60 0.24 -9.10
CA ALA A 484 18.84 -1.00 -8.98
C ALA A 484 19.64 -2.12 -8.30
N ASP A 485 20.94 -2.23 -8.55
CA ASP A 485 21.82 -3.23 -7.92
C ASP A 485 22.17 -2.89 -6.47
N THR A 486 22.42 -1.62 -6.14
CA THR A 486 22.57 -1.18 -4.74
C THR A 486 21.27 -1.32 -3.94
N GLN A 487 20.10 -1.09 -4.56
CA GLN A 487 18.82 -1.38 -3.91
C GLN A 487 18.61 -2.89 -3.71
N ARG A 488 18.95 -3.74 -4.69
CA ARG A 488 18.96 -5.21 -4.51
C ARG A 488 19.88 -5.66 -3.38
N GLN A 489 21.06 -5.06 -3.25
CA GLN A 489 22.00 -5.35 -2.15
C GLN A 489 21.43 -4.92 -0.79
N LEU A 490 20.78 -3.76 -0.71
CA LEU A 490 20.09 -3.31 0.51
C LEU A 490 18.93 -4.24 0.90
N ASP A 491 18.10 -4.63 -0.07
CA ASP A 491 16.99 -5.57 0.17
C ASP A 491 17.52 -6.97 0.56
N ALA A 492 18.62 -7.44 -0.03
CA ALA A 492 19.27 -8.69 0.35
C ALA A 492 19.83 -8.63 1.79
N ALA A 493 20.66 -7.62 2.10
CA ALA A 493 21.24 -7.44 3.44
C ALA A 493 20.17 -7.25 4.53
N ARG A 494 19.06 -6.58 4.20
CA ARG A 494 17.90 -6.44 5.09
C ARG A 494 17.20 -7.78 5.34
N ASN A 495 17.04 -8.62 4.31
CA ASN A 495 16.46 -9.95 4.46
C ASN A 495 17.40 -10.90 5.24
N GLU A 496 18.72 -10.78 5.07
CA GLU A 496 19.71 -11.53 5.85
C GLU A 496 19.70 -11.11 7.32
N LEU A 497 19.63 -9.81 7.62
CA LEU A 497 19.49 -9.29 8.99
C LEU A 497 18.20 -9.78 9.65
N LEU A 498 17.05 -9.65 8.96
CA LEU A 498 15.77 -10.16 9.46
C LEU A 498 15.78 -11.68 9.68
N ALA A 499 16.48 -12.44 8.83
CA ALA A 499 16.65 -13.88 9.01
C ALA A 499 17.51 -14.21 10.25
N ALA A 500 18.56 -13.44 10.51
CA ALA A 500 19.40 -13.57 11.71
C ALA A 500 18.63 -13.19 12.99
N GLU A 501 17.88 -12.08 12.99
CA GLU A 501 17.01 -11.67 14.11
C GLU A 501 15.95 -12.75 14.41
N VAL A 502 15.30 -13.31 13.38
CA VAL A 502 14.33 -14.40 13.53
C VAL A 502 14.98 -15.72 14.00
N ALA A 503 16.22 -16.00 13.62
CA ALA A 503 16.97 -17.14 14.14
C ALA A 503 17.30 -16.96 15.63
N GLN A 504 17.86 -15.81 16.01
CA GLN A 504 18.20 -15.48 17.40
C GLN A 504 16.96 -15.47 18.31
N ALA A 505 15.83 -14.92 17.83
CA ALA A 505 14.56 -14.94 18.56
C ALA A 505 14.01 -16.38 18.75
N ARG A 506 14.22 -17.28 17.79
CA ARG A 506 13.85 -18.69 17.92
C ARG A 506 14.77 -19.45 18.88
N GLU A 507 16.07 -19.16 18.88
CA GLU A 507 17.02 -19.75 19.83
C GLU A 507 16.71 -19.29 21.26
N GLY A 508 16.45 -17.99 21.47
CA GLY A 508 16.03 -17.44 22.76
C GLY A 508 14.72 -18.07 23.26
N LEU A 509 13.67 -18.08 22.43
CA LEU A 509 12.39 -18.72 22.78
C LEU A 509 12.55 -20.23 23.03
N SER A 510 13.41 -20.92 22.28
CA SER A 510 13.69 -22.34 22.53
C SER A 510 14.39 -22.56 23.87
N ALA A 511 15.30 -21.66 24.27
CA ALA A 511 15.97 -21.72 25.56
C ALA A 511 15.01 -21.45 26.72
N GLU A 512 14.11 -20.47 26.59
CA GLU A 512 13.02 -20.21 27.54
C GLU A 512 12.06 -21.41 27.66
N VAL A 513 11.72 -22.06 26.54
CA VAL A 513 10.88 -23.26 26.52
C VAL A 513 11.57 -24.45 27.18
N THR A 514 12.90 -24.63 27.03
CA THR A 514 13.62 -25.66 27.80
C THR A 514 13.70 -25.30 29.28
N GLN A 515 14.03 -24.06 29.64
CA GLN A 515 14.15 -23.61 31.03
C GLN A 515 12.82 -23.75 31.79
N THR A 516 11.70 -23.34 31.18
CA THR A 516 10.36 -23.49 31.78
C THR A 516 9.92 -24.94 31.87
N ARG A 517 10.29 -25.78 30.90
CA ARG A 517 10.04 -27.23 30.96
C ARG A 517 10.85 -27.92 32.06
N ASP A 518 12.11 -27.55 32.24
CA ASP A 518 12.99 -28.13 33.26
C ASP A 518 12.60 -27.67 34.67
N ALA A 519 12.21 -26.39 34.82
CA ALA A 519 11.62 -25.87 36.06
C ALA A 519 10.31 -26.60 36.42
N LEU A 520 9.39 -26.74 35.46
CA LEU A 520 8.14 -27.50 35.66
C LEU A 520 8.41 -28.98 35.98
N HIS A 521 9.46 -29.59 35.39
CA HIS A 521 9.84 -30.95 35.72
C HIS A 521 10.42 -31.05 37.15
N ALA A 522 11.18 -30.06 37.60
CA ALA A 522 11.65 -29.98 38.98
C ALA A 522 10.49 -29.85 39.98
N GLU A 523 9.50 -28.99 39.70
CA GLU A 523 8.27 -28.85 40.50
C GLU A 523 7.45 -30.15 40.52
N VAL A 524 7.32 -30.85 39.38
CA VAL A 524 6.65 -32.15 39.29
C VAL A 524 7.40 -33.24 40.07
N THR A 525 8.73 -33.21 40.11
CA THR A 525 9.51 -34.12 40.96
C THR A 525 9.31 -33.77 42.44
N GLN A 526 9.46 -32.50 42.82
CA GLN A 526 9.29 -32.05 44.22
C GLN A 526 7.89 -32.35 44.77
N THR A 527 6.84 -32.14 43.98
CA THR A 527 5.46 -32.45 44.39
C THR A 527 5.19 -33.95 44.47
N ARG A 528 5.83 -34.78 43.64
CA ARG A 528 5.81 -36.25 43.79
C ARG A 528 6.55 -36.71 45.04
N ASP A 529 7.71 -36.13 45.35
CA ASP A 529 8.50 -36.50 46.54
C ASP A 529 7.78 -36.09 47.82
N ALA A 530 7.15 -34.91 47.85
CA ALA A 530 6.28 -34.49 48.94
C ALA A 530 5.08 -35.45 49.11
N LEU A 531 4.37 -35.78 48.03
CA LEU A 531 3.25 -36.72 48.06
C LEU A 531 3.69 -38.13 48.48
N ASN A 532 4.87 -38.59 48.06
CA ASN A 532 5.45 -39.86 48.49
C ASN A 532 5.77 -39.85 49.99
N ALA A 533 6.25 -38.73 50.53
CA ALA A 533 6.47 -38.56 51.97
C ALA A 533 5.15 -38.54 52.76
N GLU A 534 4.10 -37.88 52.28
CA GLU A 534 2.75 -37.93 52.87
C GLU A 534 2.15 -39.34 52.81
N VAL A 535 2.35 -40.06 51.71
CA VAL A 535 1.94 -41.48 51.56
C VAL A 535 2.74 -42.40 52.49
N ALA A 536 4.01 -42.11 52.77
CA ALA A 536 4.78 -42.83 53.78
C ALA A 536 4.26 -42.54 55.19
N GLN A 537 4.09 -41.26 55.56
CA GLN A 537 3.58 -40.84 56.88
C GLN A 537 2.18 -41.40 57.16
N THR A 538 1.27 -41.37 56.18
CA THR A 538 -0.09 -41.94 56.32
C THR A 538 -0.08 -43.47 56.42
N ARG A 539 0.84 -44.16 55.72
CA ARG A 539 1.05 -45.60 55.90
C ARG A 539 1.61 -45.93 57.28
N ASP A 540 2.56 -45.16 57.79
CA ASP A 540 3.15 -45.39 59.12
C ASP A 540 2.17 -45.08 60.25
N ALA A 541 1.36 -44.02 60.11
CA ALA A 541 0.23 -43.75 61.01
C ALA A 541 -0.80 -44.88 60.99
N LEU A 542 -1.21 -45.35 59.81
CA LEU A 542 -2.14 -46.48 59.68
C LEU A 542 -1.54 -47.79 60.22
N ASN A 543 -0.24 -48.03 60.03
CA ASN A 543 0.46 -49.18 60.62
C ASN A 543 0.48 -49.09 62.16
N ALA A 544 0.64 -47.89 62.72
CA ALA A 544 0.56 -47.66 64.17
C ALA A 544 -0.87 -47.87 64.71
N GLU A 545 -1.91 -47.41 64.00
CA GLU A 545 -3.31 -47.70 64.34
C GLU A 545 -3.64 -49.20 64.23
N VAL A 546 -3.13 -49.89 63.21
CA VAL A 546 -3.27 -51.35 63.05
C VAL A 546 -2.51 -52.10 64.14
N ALA A 547 -1.36 -51.61 64.59
CA ALA A 547 -0.63 -52.17 65.73
C ALA A 547 -1.39 -51.94 67.05
N HIS A 548 -1.93 -50.74 67.26
CA HIS A 548 -2.72 -50.38 68.44
C HIS A 548 -4.02 -51.18 68.53
N THR A 549 -4.77 -51.27 67.43
CA THR A 549 -6.02 -52.07 67.38
C THR A 549 -5.74 -53.56 67.55
N ARG A 550 -4.64 -54.10 66.99
CA ARG A 550 -4.21 -55.48 67.29
C ARG A 550 -3.82 -55.68 68.76
N ALA A 551 -3.13 -54.71 69.38
CA ALA A 551 -2.78 -54.79 70.80
C ALA A 551 -4.03 -54.74 71.70
N ALA A 552 -5.00 -53.88 71.39
CA ALA A 552 -6.29 -53.81 72.07
C ALA A 552 -7.09 -55.11 71.91
N LEU A 553 -7.24 -55.63 70.68
CA LEU A 553 -7.88 -56.92 70.42
C LEU A 553 -7.16 -58.08 71.13
N HIS A 554 -5.83 -58.07 71.19
CA HIS A 554 -5.09 -59.07 71.97
C HIS A 554 -5.40 -58.98 73.46
N ALA A 555 -5.47 -57.78 74.04
CA ALA A 555 -5.87 -57.59 75.44
C ALA A 555 -7.31 -58.05 75.69
N GLU A 556 -8.26 -57.72 74.81
CA GLU A 556 -9.65 -58.22 74.88
C GLU A 556 -9.72 -59.74 74.77
N THR A 557 -8.95 -60.37 73.86
CA THR A 557 -8.90 -61.84 73.78
C THR A 557 -8.24 -62.50 74.98
N ALA A 558 -7.29 -61.83 75.64
CA ALA A 558 -6.69 -62.32 76.89
C ALA A 558 -7.70 -62.23 78.05
N GLN A 559 -8.43 -61.11 78.18
CA GLN A 559 -9.51 -60.97 79.16
C GLN A 559 -10.62 -62.00 78.93
N ALA A 560 -11.06 -62.21 77.69
CA ALA A 560 -12.03 -63.25 77.36
C ALA A 560 -11.50 -64.69 77.63
N GLN A 561 -10.17 -64.92 77.54
CA GLN A 561 -9.55 -66.18 77.94
C GLN A 561 -9.52 -66.35 79.47
N GLU A 562 -9.22 -65.29 80.23
CA GLU A 562 -9.29 -65.29 81.69
C GLU A 562 -10.74 -65.49 82.18
N GLU A 563 -11.74 -64.83 81.59
CA GLU A 563 -13.17 -65.03 81.91
C GLU A 563 -13.66 -66.44 81.54
N THR A 564 -13.26 -66.98 80.38
CA THR A 564 -13.63 -68.35 80.00
C THR A 564 -12.87 -69.42 80.79
N GLN A 565 -11.69 -69.11 81.33
CA GLN A 565 -10.99 -69.97 82.28
C GLN A 565 -11.63 -69.91 83.68
N ALA A 566 -11.90 -68.72 84.22
CA ALA A 566 -12.55 -68.56 85.52
C ALA A 566 -13.94 -69.20 85.56
N SER A 567 -14.72 -69.10 84.47
CA SER A 567 -16.03 -69.77 84.36
C SER A 567 -15.91 -71.29 84.19
N ARG A 568 -14.84 -71.80 83.56
CA ARG A 568 -14.53 -73.25 83.57
C ARG A 568 -14.12 -73.73 84.96
N GLU A 569 -13.30 -72.99 85.68
CA GLU A 569 -12.89 -73.32 87.05
C GLU A 569 -14.11 -73.32 88.00
N ALA A 570 -15.03 -72.35 87.84
CA ALA A 570 -16.31 -72.35 88.54
C ALA A 570 -17.20 -73.55 88.19
N PHE A 571 -17.26 -73.96 86.91
CA PHE A 571 -18.00 -75.17 86.49
C PHE A 571 -17.36 -76.46 87.01
N MET A 572 -16.03 -76.54 87.10
CA MET A 572 -15.32 -77.65 87.72
C MET A 572 -15.55 -77.70 89.24
N ALA A 573 -15.65 -76.55 89.91
CA ALA A 573 -16.05 -76.48 91.31
C ALA A 573 -17.50 -76.94 91.53
N GLN A 574 -18.44 -76.49 90.69
CA GLN A 574 -19.85 -76.92 90.76
C GLN A 574 -20.02 -78.42 90.46
N SER A 575 -19.29 -78.98 89.50
CA SER A 575 -19.34 -80.42 89.24
C SER A 575 -18.69 -81.26 90.34
N ALA A 576 -17.64 -80.77 90.99
CA ALA A 576 -17.08 -81.38 92.20
C ALA A 576 -18.04 -81.31 93.40
N GLU A 577 -18.77 -80.20 93.57
CA GLU A 577 -19.81 -80.07 94.60
C GLU A 577 -20.97 -81.03 94.35
N LEU A 578 -21.45 -81.13 93.10
CA LEU A 578 -22.47 -82.11 92.70
C LEU A 578 -22.01 -83.55 92.93
N ALA A 579 -20.74 -83.88 92.65
CA ALA A 579 -20.17 -85.19 92.93
C ALA A 579 -20.15 -85.52 94.44
N ALA A 580 -19.84 -84.53 95.29
CA ALA A 580 -19.93 -84.67 96.74
C ALA A 580 -21.38 -84.85 97.21
N GLN A 581 -22.34 -84.12 96.62
CA GLN A 581 -23.77 -84.28 96.90
C GLN A 581 -24.29 -85.67 96.47
N THR A 582 -23.83 -86.24 95.36
CA THR A 582 -24.17 -87.62 94.98
C THR A 582 -23.58 -88.65 95.94
N ALA A 583 -22.34 -88.48 96.40
CA ALA A 583 -21.73 -89.40 97.37
C ALA A 583 -22.45 -89.37 98.75
N ASP A 584 -22.89 -88.20 99.21
CA ASP A 584 -23.71 -88.05 100.42
C ASP A 584 -25.12 -88.65 100.24
N LEU A 585 -25.71 -88.56 99.03
CA LEU A 585 -26.96 -89.26 98.70
C LEU A 585 -26.78 -90.79 98.67
N GLU A 586 -25.68 -91.32 98.14
CA GLU A 586 -25.36 -92.75 98.17
C GLU A 586 -25.10 -93.25 99.60
N ALA A 587 -24.42 -92.47 100.43
CA ALA A 587 -24.28 -92.74 101.86
C ALA A 587 -25.64 -92.77 102.59
N LYS A 588 -26.57 -91.87 102.23
CA LYS A 588 -27.94 -91.86 102.77
C LYS A 588 -28.78 -93.02 102.24
N GLN A 589 -28.62 -93.42 100.98
CA GLN A 589 -29.33 -94.57 100.40
C GLN A 589 -28.85 -95.91 100.98
N SER A 590 -27.54 -96.10 101.16
CA SER A 590 -26.98 -97.29 101.81
C SER A 590 -27.35 -97.35 103.30
N ALA A 591 -27.35 -96.22 104.01
CA ALA A 591 -27.91 -96.12 105.37
C ALA A 591 -29.40 -96.52 105.39
N LEU A 592 -30.22 -95.98 104.48
CA LEU A 592 -31.63 -96.34 104.34
C LEU A 592 -31.85 -97.83 104.04
N SER A 593 -31.05 -98.45 103.14
CA SER A 593 -31.10 -99.90 102.89
C SER A 593 -30.84 -100.68 104.18
N SER A 594 -29.77 -100.34 104.91
CA SER A 594 -29.45 -101.01 106.18
C SER A 594 -30.57 -100.87 107.22
N THR A 595 -31.30 -99.74 107.26
CA THR A 595 -32.48 -99.60 108.12
C THR A 595 -33.70 -100.39 107.63
N SER A 596 -33.86 -100.57 106.32
CA SER A 596 -34.92 -101.38 105.71
C SER A 596 -34.70 -102.88 105.94
N GLU A 597 -33.46 -103.34 105.82
CA GLU A 597 -33.03 -104.70 106.17
C GLU A 597 -33.26 -104.98 107.67
N ARG A 598 -32.97 -104.00 108.53
CA ARG A 598 -33.23 -104.10 109.97
C ARG A 598 -34.73 -104.14 110.28
N LEU A 599 -35.54 -103.28 109.66
CA LEU A 599 -36.99 -103.27 109.82
C LEU A 599 -37.68 -104.53 109.25
N THR A 600 -37.13 -105.15 108.20
CA THR A 600 -37.66 -106.42 107.67
C THR A 600 -37.28 -107.61 108.55
N PHE A 601 -36.08 -107.62 109.14
CA PHE A 601 -35.70 -108.56 110.20
C PHE A 601 -36.60 -108.42 111.45
N ASP A 602 -36.81 -107.19 111.93
CA ASP A 602 -37.69 -106.92 113.07
C ASP A 602 -39.16 -107.30 112.76
N GLN A 603 -39.65 -107.07 111.54
CA GLN A 603 -40.96 -107.58 111.10
C GLN A 603 -41.04 -109.13 111.10
N ALA A 604 -39.96 -109.82 110.73
CA ALA A 604 -39.93 -111.28 110.79
C ALA A 604 -39.99 -111.79 112.24
N GLY A 605 -39.24 -111.16 113.15
CA GLY A 605 -39.32 -111.42 114.59
C GLY A 605 -40.72 -111.15 115.17
N LEU A 606 -41.36 -110.05 114.76
CA LEU A 606 -42.69 -109.66 115.22
C LEU A 606 -43.79 -110.62 114.70
N ARG A 607 -43.66 -111.11 113.46
CA ARG A 607 -44.52 -112.21 112.93
C ARG A 607 -44.32 -113.52 113.69
N ALA A 608 -43.08 -113.88 114.05
CA ALA A 608 -42.80 -115.07 114.86
C ALA A 608 -43.41 -114.97 116.27
N ALA A 609 -43.30 -113.79 116.91
CA ALA A 609 -43.95 -113.52 118.19
C ALA A 609 -45.48 -113.56 118.11
N GLN A 610 -46.09 -113.08 117.02
CA GLN A 610 -47.53 -113.19 116.77
C GLN A 610 -47.97 -114.65 116.61
N ALA A 611 -47.19 -115.48 115.89
CA ALA A 611 -47.47 -116.92 115.76
C ALA A 611 -47.41 -117.64 117.12
N GLN A 612 -46.43 -117.32 117.97
CA GLN A 612 -46.37 -117.85 119.34
C GLN A 612 -47.56 -117.39 120.20
N LEU A 613 -47.99 -116.13 120.07
CA LEU A 613 -49.14 -115.58 120.78
C LEU A 613 -50.45 -116.28 120.37
N ASP A 614 -50.63 -116.57 119.08
CA ASP A 614 -51.82 -117.28 118.59
C ASP A 614 -51.83 -118.77 118.98
N GLU A 615 -50.67 -119.41 119.07
CA GLU A 615 -50.56 -120.76 119.62
C GLU A 615 -50.85 -120.77 121.13
N GLN A 616 -50.37 -119.77 121.89
CA GLN A 616 -50.77 -119.60 123.30
C GLN A 616 -52.28 -119.36 123.46
N LYS A 617 -52.94 -118.63 122.55
CA LYS A 617 -54.41 -118.50 122.53
C LYS A 617 -55.09 -119.84 122.29
N ARG A 618 -54.61 -120.67 121.36
CA ARG A 618 -55.15 -122.03 121.13
C ARG A 618 -55.04 -122.92 122.37
N VAL A 619 -53.90 -122.89 123.06
CA VAL A 619 -53.70 -123.61 124.32
C VAL A 619 -54.64 -123.09 125.42
N LEU A 620 -54.82 -121.77 125.53
CA LEU A 620 -55.79 -121.18 126.46
C LEU A 620 -57.24 -121.53 126.14
N GLU A 621 -57.63 -121.63 124.87
CA GLU A 621 -58.96 -122.10 124.47
C GLU A 621 -59.15 -123.60 124.77
N ALA A 622 -58.13 -124.43 124.54
CA ALA A 622 -58.17 -125.85 124.88
C ALA A 622 -58.32 -126.05 126.40
N LEU A 623 -57.57 -125.27 127.20
CA LEU A 623 -57.69 -125.26 128.66
C LEU A 623 -59.07 -124.80 129.12
N LYS A 624 -59.62 -123.70 128.55
CA LYS A 624 -61.01 -123.28 128.83
C LYS A 624 -62.02 -124.39 128.52
N ARG A 625 -61.93 -125.02 127.35
CA ARG A 625 -62.80 -126.13 126.93
C ARG A 625 -62.69 -127.37 127.83
N ASN A 626 -61.62 -127.53 128.60
CA ASN A 626 -61.53 -128.59 129.62
C ASN A 626 -62.05 -128.12 130.98
N LEU A 627 -61.72 -126.90 131.40
CA LEU A 627 -62.23 -126.30 132.64
C LEU A 627 -63.76 -126.19 132.64
N ASP A 628 -64.38 -125.92 131.49
CA ASP A 628 -65.84 -125.89 131.35
C ASP A 628 -66.47 -127.30 131.32
N LYS A 629 -65.73 -128.36 130.94
CA LYS A 629 -66.16 -129.76 131.14
C LYS A 629 -66.09 -130.18 132.61
N GLU A 630 -65.00 -129.82 133.30
CA GLU A 630 -64.84 -130.07 134.74
C GLU A 630 -65.92 -129.33 135.55
N ARG A 631 -66.29 -128.11 135.15
CA ARG A 631 -67.42 -127.37 135.72
C ARG A 631 -68.78 -128.03 135.48
N MET A 632 -69.00 -128.66 134.33
CA MET A 632 -70.22 -129.45 134.07
C MET A 632 -70.24 -130.71 134.96
N ALA A 633 -69.13 -131.45 135.04
CA ALA A 633 -69.03 -132.62 135.91
C ALA A 633 -69.30 -132.26 137.39
N LEU A 634 -68.67 -131.20 137.90
CA LEU A 634 -68.91 -130.67 139.25
C LEU A 634 -70.34 -130.11 139.46
N ALA A 635 -71.06 -129.75 138.39
CA ALA A 635 -72.45 -129.32 138.49
C ALA A 635 -73.40 -130.53 138.63
N ASP A 636 -73.10 -131.64 137.96
CA ASP A 636 -73.90 -132.86 138.04
C ASP A 636 -73.59 -133.69 139.31
N GLU A 637 -72.35 -133.73 139.79
CA GLU A 637 -72.01 -134.25 141.13
C GLU A 637 -72.70 -133.45 142.25
N ARG A 638 -72.89 -132.14 142.06
CA ARG A 638 -73.66 -131.31 143.00
C ARG A 638 -75.17 -131.56 142.94
N ARG A 639 -75.70 -132.16 141.87
CA ARG A 639 -77.11 -132.57 141.78
C ARG A 639 -77.35 -133.87 142.54
N SER A 640 -76.54 -134.91 142.33
CA SER A 640 -76.66 -136.17 143.09
C SER A 640 -76.55 -135.94 144.60
N LEU A 641 -75.55 -135.16 145.04
CA LEU A 641 -75.38 -134.78 146.45
C LEU A 641 -76.50 -133.87 147.00
N SER A 642 -77.28 -133.22 146.14
CA SER A 642 -78.48 -132.46 146.55
C SER A 642 -79.66 -133.39 146.81
N ASP A 643 -79.86 -134.38 145.94
CA ASP A 643 -80.98 -135.31 146.04
C ASP A 643 -80.81 -136.30 147.22
N GLU A 644 -79.59 -136.76 147.50
CA GLU A 644 -79.27 -137.53 148.71
C GLU A 644 -79.53 -136.73 150.00
N ARG A 645 -79.20 -135.43 150.02
CA ARG A 645 -79.47 -134.54 151.16
C ARG A 645 -80.98 -134.32 151.38
N LEU A 646 -81.77 -134.34 150.31
CA LEU A 646 -83.23 -134.26 150.37
C LEU A 646 -83.88 -135.52 150.94
N ALA A 647 -83.26 -136.69 150.78
CA ALA A 647 -83.64 -137.90 151.50
C ALA A 647 -83.28 -137.81 152.99
N ALA A 648 -82.03 -137.44 153.31
CA ALA A 648 -81.55 -137.33 154.69
C ALA A 648 -82.32 -136.31 155.54
N SER A 649 -82.72 -135.16 154.97
CA SER A 649 -83.44 -134.13 155.71
C SER A 649 -84.81 -134.58 156.23
N ARG A 650 -85.49 -135.52 155.55
CA ARG A 650 -86.83 -135.98 155.97
C ARG A 650 -86.78 -136.86 157.21
N ALA A 651 -85.73 -137.66 157.37
CA ALA A 651 -85.49 -138.44 158.59
C ALA A 651 -85.12 -137.57 159.81
N ALA A 652 -84.56 -136.38 159.58
CA ALA A 652 -84.12 -135.48 160.65
C ALA A 652 -85.26 -134.73 161.37
N ASP A 653 -86.37 -134.47 160.69
CA ASP A 653 -87.47 -133.69 161.28
C ASP A 653 -88.44 -134.53 162.12
N GLU A 654 -88.53 -135.84 161.90
CA GLU A 654 -89.25 -136.76 162.82
C GLU A 654 -88.63 -136.77 164.23
N ALA A 655 -87.30 -136.66 164.33
CA ALA A 655 -86.59 -136.64 165.61
C ALA A 655 -86.82 -135.36 166.43
N ARG A 656 -87.00 -134.20 165.77
CA ARG A 656 -87.08 -132.89 166.44
C ARG A 656 -88.42 -132.66 167.16
N GLY A 657 -89.51 -133.26 166.68
CA GLY A 657 -90.83 -133.15 167.30
C GLY A 657 -90.91 -133.72 168.72
N ALA A 658 -90.08 -134.70 169.05
CA ALA A 658 -90.05 -135.34 170.37
C ALA A 658 -89.35 -134.49 171.45
N MET A 659 -88.23 -133.83 171.12
CA MET A 659 -87.40 -133.13 172.11
C MET A 659 -88.02 -131.83 172.66
N MET A 660 -88.76 -131.07 171.84
CA MET A 660 -89.29 -129.75 172.24
C MET A 660 -90.22 -129.81 173.47
N LYS A 661 -90.94 -130.92 173.68
CA LYS A 661 -91.85 -131.06 174.84
C LYS A 661 -91.16 -131.42 176.16
N LEU A 662 -89.88 -131.82 176.13
CA LEU A 662 -89.10 -132.11 177.34
C LEU A 662 -88.32 -130.88 177.86
N SER A 663 -87.93 -129.98 176.95
CA SER A 663 -87.17 -128.74 177.26
C SER A 663 -87.89 -127.81 178.25
N ASP A 664 -89.16 -127.51 177.99
CA ASP A 664 -89.81 -126.37 178.64
C ASP A 664 -90.33 -126.65 180.05
N ALA A 665 -90.43 -127.93 180.45
CA ALA A 665 -90.79 -128.32 181.82
C ALA A 665 -89.57 -128.37 182.78
N VAL A 666 -88.41 -128.86 182.30
CA VAL A 666 -87.19 -128.98 183.15
C VAL A 666 -86.65 -127.61 183.56
N ARG A 667 -86.97 -126.55 182.80
CA ARG A 667 -86.65 -125.15 183.14
C ARG A 667 -87.26 -124.67 184.48
N ALA A 668 -88.19 -125.43 185.09
CA ALA A 668 -88.69 -125.18 186.44
C ALA A 668 -87.91 -125.87 187.57
N TYR A 669 -87.26 -127.03 187.35
CA TYR A 669 -86.66 -127.82 188.43
C TYR A 669 -85.22 -127.43 188.78
N VAL A 670 -84.55 -126.60 187.97
CA VAL A 670 -83.18 -126.13 188.23
C VAL A 670 -83.10 -125.10 189.38
N GLN A 671 -84.22 -124.82 190.07
CA GLN A 671 -84.21 -124.27 191.43
C GLN A 671 -83.89 -125.30 192.53
N GLN A 672 -83.66 -126.60 192.21
CA GLN A 672 -83.38 -127.66 193.19
C GLN A 672 -82.11 -128.54 192.94
N GLY A 673 -81.53 -128.56 191.73
CA GLY A 673 -80.13 -129.01 191.47
C GLY A 673 -79.88 -130.48 191.03
N ILE A 674 -78.60 -130.91 191.13
CA ILE A 674 -77.99 -132.23 190.77
C ILE A 674 -77.51 -132.39 189.26
N PRO A 675 -76.43 -133.16 188.90
CA PRO A 675 -75.67 -133.00 187.62
C PRO A 675 -75.40 -134.27 186.73
N ILE A 676 -74.60 -134.12 185.64
CA ILE A 676 -73.90 -135.11 184.72
C ILE A 676 -74.77 -136.07 183.83
N PRO A 677 -74.27 -136.96 182.89
CA PRO A 677 -73.06 -137.06 181.99
C PRO A 677 -73.20 -137.73 180.54
N PHE A 678 -72.10 -137.73 179.73
CA PHE A 678 -71.47 -138.82 178.84
C PHE A 678 -71.97 -139.46 177.47
N PHE A 679 -70.96 -139.84 176.63
CA PHE A 679 -70.71 -141.07 175.76
C PHE A 679 -71.04 -141.26 174.20
N MET A 680 -69.97 -141.47 173.38
CA MET A 680 -69.54 -142.59 172.45
C MET A 680 -70.21 -143.20 171.15
N ASP A 681 -69.30 -143.75 170.26
CA ASP A 681 -69.25 -144.99 169.40
C ASP A 681 -69.97 -145.26 168.01
N GLY A 682 -69.37 -146.20 167.21
CA GLY A 682 -69.89 -146.93 166.00
C GLY A 682 -69.26 -146.56 164.62
N ASP A 683 -68.76 -147.40 163.69
CA ASP A 683 -68.51 -148.89 163.50
C ASP A 683 -69.71 -149.85 163.23
N THR A 684 -69.72 -150.90 162.35
CA THR A 684 -68.84 -151.50 161.27
C THR A 684 -69.64 -152.46 160.32
N ASP A 685 -69.20 -152.84 159.08
CA ASP A 685 -69.58 -154.15 158.44
C ASP A 685 -68.69 -154.67 157.24
N PRO A 686 -68.56 -156.00 156.93
CA PRO A 686 -67.65 -156.57 155.90
C PRO A 686 -68.24 -157.69 154.95
N ILE A 687 -67.37 -158.50 154.30
CA ILE A 687 -67.54 -159.85 153.64
C ILE A 687 -67.33 -159.94 152.11
N GLN A 688 -66.17 -160.54 151.71
CA GLN A 688 -65.88 -161.56 150.65
C GLN A 688 -66.45 -161.37 149.20
N GLN A 689 -66.14 -162.13 148.13
CA GLN A 689 -65.40 -163.38 147.85
C GLN A 689 -65.06 -163.34 146.32
N LEU A 690 -63.83 -163.39 145.79
CA LEU A 690 -62.86 -164.49 145.57
C LEU A 690 -61.49 -163.80 145.27
N LEU A 691 -60.28 -164.28 145.60
CA LEU A 691 -59.75 -165.64 145.83
C LEU A 691 -59.88 -166.60 144.63
N ASN A 692 -59.08 -166.39 143.57
CA ASN A 692 -58.00 -167.34 143.18
C ASN A 692 -57.26 -167.03 141.85
N THR A 693 -57.72 -166.10 141.00
CA THR A 693 -57.15 -165.92 139.65
C THR A 693 -56.05 -164.85 139.55
N ILE A 694 -54.86 -165.12 140.11
CA ILE A 694 -53.65 -164.31 139.86
C ILE A 694 -52.77 -165.04 138.83
N HIS A 695 -53.21 -164.98 137.57
CA HIS A 695 -52.49 -165.55 136.43
C HIS A 695 -51.38 -164.59 135.93
N THR A 696 -50.37 -165.15 135.28
CA THR A 696 -49.31 -164.40 134.58
C THR A 696 -49.80 -163.78 133.26
N ALA A 697 -49.04 -162.80 132.74
CA ALA A 697 -49.23 -162.10 131.45
C ALA A 697 -50.47 -161.17 131.40
N LEU A 698 -50.55 -160.14 130.53
CA LEU A 698 -49.75 -159.76 129.35
C LEU A 698 -49.03 -158.37 129.52
N HIS A 699 -47.98 -157.95 128.78
CA HIS A 699 -47.69 -157.93 127.31
C HIS A 699 -48.58 -156.93 126.53
N LYS A 700 -48.21 -156.34 125.36
CA LYS A 700 -46.92 -156.13 124.64
C LYS A 700 -47.17 -155.22 123.41
N SER A 701 -46.26 -154.30 123.06
CA SER A 701 -46.02 -153.74 121.69
C SER A 701 -44.92 -152.66 121.77
N SER A 702 -44.15 -152.25 120.75
CA SER A 702 -43.52 -152.87 119.55
C SER A 702 -42.56 -151.78 119.01
N LYS A 703 -41.23 -151.94 118.87
CA LYS A 703 -40.40 -152.85 118.04
C LYS A 703 -40.36 -152.46 116.54
N ASP A 704 -39.13 -152.19 116.05
CA ASP A 704 -38.66 -151.94 114.65
C ASP A 704 -39.20 -150.67 113.95
N THR A 705 -38.48 -149.85 113.16
CA THR A 705 -37.06 -149.75 112.66
C THR A 705 -36.55 -148.28 112.78
N GLY A 706 -35.33 -147.83 112.40
CA GLY A 706 -34.06 -148.52 112.07
C GLY A 706 -33.29 -147.94 110.83
N MET A 707 -32.01 -147.58 111.01
CA MET A 707 -30.93 -147.30 110.01
C MET A 707 -30.97 -145.95 109.22
N SER A 708 -29.87 -145.32 108.73
CA SER A 708 -28.41 -145.31 109.04
C SER A 708 -27.63 -144.28 108.17
N SER A 709 -26.37 -143.93 108.56
CA SER A 709 -25.20 -143.60 107.67
C SER A 709 -25.26 -142.38 106.69
N GLU A 710 -24.19 -141.75 106.17
CA GLU A 710 -22.72 -141.78 106.42
C GLU A 710 -21.98 -140.52 105.88
N ILE A 711 -20.70 -140.40 106.27
CA ILE A 711 -19.51 -139.78 105.60
C ILE A 711 -19.70 -139.02 104.26
N ALA A 712 -19.13 -137.80 104.16
CA ALA A 712 -18.23 -137.37 103.08
C ALA A 712 -17.58 -135.98 103.31
N SER A 713 -16.40 -135.75 102.71
CA SER A 713 -15.69 -134.47 102.62
C SER A 713 -15.32 -134.15 101.17
N LEU A 714 -15.15 -132.88 100.79
CA LEU A 714 -13.98 -132.36 100.03
C LEU A 714 -14.07 -130.87 99.61
N LEU A 715 -12.88 -130.36 99.24
CA LEU A 715 -12.49 -129.10 98.57
C LEU A 715 -12.70 -129.19 97.02
N PRO A 716 -12.15 -128.32 96.13
CA PRO A 716 -11.80 -126.86 96.14
C PRO A 716 -12.34 -126.11 94.85
N LEU A 717 -11.63 -125.06 94.37
CA LEU A 717 -11.57 -124.49 93.00
C LEU A 717 -12.63 -123.40 92.64
N SER A 718 -12.42 -122.44 91.71
CA SER A 718 -11.21 -121.89 91.03
C SER A 718 -11.51 -120.56 90.30
N ASP A 719 -10.45 -119.92 89.78
CA ASP A 719 -10.32 -119.20 88.48
C ASP A 719 -11.60 -118.88 87.68
N SER A 720 -11.81 -117.65 87.19
CA SER A 720 -11.24 -117.07 85.93
C SER A 720 -12.05 -115.79 85.58
N SER A 721 -11.74 -114.87 84.66
CA SER A 721 -10.69 -114.61 83.63
C SER A 721 -10.69 -113.07 83.38
N SER A 722 -9.63 -112.32 83.04
CA SER A 722 -8.72 -112.34 81.85
C SER A 722 -9.48 -112.18 80.50
N SER A 723 -9.05 -111.37 79.51
CA SER A 723 -7.89 -110.47 79.39
C SER A 723 -7.98 -109.52 78.17
N LEU A 724 -7.40 -108.32 78.31
CA LEU A 724 -6.51 -107.58 77.37
C LEU A 724 -6.89 -107.25 75.90
N ASP A 725 -6.38 -106.08 75.49
CA ASP A 725 -6.07 -105.65 74.11
C ASP A 725 -4.89 -106.44 73.47
N LEU A 726 -4.36 -105.91 72.35
CA LEU A 726 -3.37 -106.48 71.38
C LEU A 726 -4.07 -107.29 70.27
N GLU A 727 -3.61 -107.32 69.00
CA GLU A 727 -2.40 -106.79 68.34
C GLU A 727 -2.83 -106.28 66.92
N GLY A 728 -2.02 -105.83 65.94
CA GLY A 728 -0.58 -105.95 65.64
C GLY A 728 -0.41 -106.12 64.12
N HIS A 729 0.47 -105.34 63.46
CA HIS A 729 0.68 -105.41 62.00
C HIS A 729 1.41 -106.69 61.54
N PRO A 730 1.33 -107.02 60.24
CA PRO A 730 2.54 -106.85 59.41
C PRO A 730 2.29 -106.19 58.04
N ALA A 731 3.37 -105.83 57.33
CA ALA A 731 3.37 -105.09 56.06
C ALA A 731 4.39 -105.63 55.05
N SER A 732 4.22 -105.35 53.73
CA SER A 732 5.23 -105.39 52.63
C SER A 732 4.58 -105.22 51.23
N PRO A 733 5.30 -104.88 50.14
CA PRO A 733 6.27 -103.78 49.99
C PRO A 733 6.16 -103.03 48.61
N LEU A 734 7.14 -102.16 48.28
CA LEU A 734 7.40 -101.43 46.99
C LEU A 734 6.51 -100.18 46.70
N GLY A 735 7.03 -99.03 46.23
CA GLY A 735 8.44 -98.58 46.11
C GLY A 735 8.65 -97.27 45.30
N MET A 736 9.51 -96.35 45.82
CA MET A 736 9.96 -95.04 45.25
C MET A 736 8.92 -93.88 45.15
N GLY A 737 9.36 -92.59 45.27
CA GLY A 737 8.43 -91.46 45.03
C GLY A 737 8.78 -89.98 45.35
N LEU A 738 9.83 -89.64 46.11
CA LEU A 738 10.40 -88.26 46.30
C LEU A 738 9.47 -87.03 46.60
N THR A 739 9.44 -86.61 47.87
CA THR A 739 9.64 -85.22 48.39
C THR A 739 9.06 -83.96 47.68
N GLY A 740 8.31 -83.14 48.44
CA GLY A 740 8.80 -81.78 48.79
C GLY A 740 7.89 -80.54 48.61
N LEU A 741 7.81 -79.72 49.69
CA LEU A 741 7.52 -78.26 49.74
C LEU A 741 6.10 -77.77 49.32
N SER A 742 5.46 -76.70 49.82
CA SER A 742 5.73 -75.54 50.73
C SER A 742 5.70 -74.17 50.03
N ALA A 743 5.36 -73.12 50.79
CA ALA A 743 5.50 -71.67 50.50
C ALA A 743 4.59 -71.04 49.41
N ARG A 744 4.57 -69.70 49.19
CA ARG A 744 4.40 -68.51 50.10
C ARG A 744 4.28 -67.23 49.22
N LEU A 745 3.98 -66.10 49.86
CA LEU A 745 3.99 -64.68 49.42
C LEU A 745 5.07 -64.21 48.40
N GLY A 746 4.73 -63.15 47.63
CA GLY A 746 5.64 -62.27 46.85
C GLY A 746 5.07 -61.92 45.46
N ALA A 747 4.87 -60.69 44.94
CA ALA A 747 5.25 -59.29 45.22
C ALA A 747 6.47 -58.72 44.45
N LEU A 748 6.27 -57.59 43.72
CA LEU A 748 7.25 -56.69 43.08
C LEU A 748 8.06 -57.29 41.89
N ALA A 749 8.75 -56.54 41.00
CA ALA A 749 8.57 -55.20 40.40
C ALA A 749 9.59 -55.03 39.21
N GLU A 750 9.40 -54.03 38.33
CA GLU A 750 10.44 -53.45 37.42
C GLU A 750 11.06 -54.43 36.36
N GLU A 751 11.81 -54.06 35.29
CA GLU A 751 12.17 -52.78 34.63
C GLU A 751 12.53 -52.99 33.11
N LEU A 752 12.75 -51.88 32.37
CA LEU A 752 13.64 -51.67 31.20
C LEU A 752 13.54 -52.48 29.86
N SER A 753 13.10 -51.74 28.82
CA SER A 753 13.83 -51.39 27.58
C SER A 753 14.75 -52.38 26.80
N THR A 754 14.32 -52.74 25.59
CA THR A 754 15.14 -52.92 24.35
C THR A 754 14.22 -52.68 23.12
N SER A 755 14.61 -52.32 21.91
CA SER A 755 15.64 -51.49 21.25
C SER A 755 15.62 -51.85 19.76
N THR A 756 15.97 -50.93 18.83
CA THR A 756 16.31 -51.17 17.39
C THR A 756 15.24 -51.78 16.45
N GLY A 757 15.13 -51.38 15.17
CA GLY A 757 15.79 -50.27 14.43
C GLY A 757 15.66 -50.39 12.90
N GLN A 758 16.02 -49.31 12.16
CA GLN A 758 16.30 -49.20 10.69
C GLN A 758 15.18 -49.67 9.72
N GLY A 759 14.79 -48.96 8.64
CA GLY A 759 15.53 -48.36 7.51
C GLY A 759 15.03 -49.02 6.20
N GLY A 760 15.10 -48.50 4.96
CA GLY A 760 15.56 -47.24 4.37
C GLY A 760 15.50 -47.32 2.81
N ALA A 761 15.74 -46.21 2.09
CA ALA A 761 15.79 -46.08 0.61
C ALA A 761 14.48 -46.33 -0.21
N GLY A 762 14.31 -45.82 -1.46
CA GLY A 762 15.06 -44.74 -2.12
C GLY A 762 14.88 -44.56 -3.65
N THR A 763 15.03 -43.30 -4.11
CA THR A 763 15.69 -42.84 -5.37
C THR A 763 15.03 -42.90 -6.77
N VAL A 764 15.42 -41.93 -7.64
CA VAL A 764 15.49 -41.95 -9.15
C VAL A 764 14.12 -41.91 -9.91
N ARG A 765 13.85 -41.20 -11.03
CA ARG A 765 14.45 -40.18 -11.97
C ARG A 765 13.27 -39.59 -12.82
N ALA A 766 13.37 -38.63 -13.76
CA ALA A 766 14.13 -37.38 -13.99
C ALA A 766 13.72 -36.76 -15.37
N SER A 767 14.29 -35.59 -15.76
CA SER A 767 14.14 -34.85 -17.06
C SER A 767 12.79 -34.13 -17.32
N GLY A 768 12.73 -33.01 -18.07
CA GLY A 768 13.81 -32.13 -18.58
C GLY A 768 13.40 -31.16 -19.74
N SER A 769 14.18 -30.08 -19.95
CA SER A 769 14.06 -29.02 -21.00
C SER A 769 12.91 -28.00 -20.88
N ARG A 770 13.14 -26.67 -20.81
CA ARG A 770 13.44 -25.67 -21.90
C ARG A 770 12.32 -25.62 -22.96
N TYR A 771 11.76 -24.49 -23.37
CA TYR A 771 12.32 -23.12 -23.57
C TYR A 771 11.33 -22.01 -23.15
N GLY A 772 11.76 -20.74 -23.19
CA GLY A 772 10.87 -19.58 -23.31
C GLY A 772 11.22 -18.75 -24.55
N VAL A 773 10.30 -17.89 -25.02
CA VAL A 773 10.54 -16.75 -25.95
C VAL A 773 9.26 -15.89 -26.05
N ASP A 774 9.49 -14.58 -26.13
CA ASP A 774 8.69 -13.45 -26.64
C ASP A 774 7.18 -13.24 -26.40
N ALA A 775 6.94 -11.97 -26.05
CA ALA A 775 5.72 -11.17 -26.06
C ALA A 775 4.80 -11.30 -27.30
N SER A 776 3.50 -11.04 -27.12
CA SER A 776 2.85 -9.80 -27.63
C SER A 776 1.31 -9.81 -27.51
N ASN A 777 0.76 -8.62 -27.27
CA ASN A 777 -0.53 -8.04 -27.69
C ASN A 777 -1.91 -8.74 -27.59
N ASP A 778 -2.89 -7.84 -27.38
CA ASP A 778 -4.26 -7.81 -27.90
C ASP A 778 -5.38 -8.75 -27.38
N SER A 779 -6.04 -8.21 -26.35
CA SER A 779 -7.49 -7.89 -26.42
C SER A 779 -8.49 -9.07 -26.22
N PRO A 780 -9.83 -8.86 -26.17
CA PRO A 780 -10.54 -9.22 -24.93
C PRO A 780 -11.82 -10.05 -25.17
N VAL A 781 -12.76 -9.95 -24.22
CA VAL A 781 -14.14 -10.48 -24.22
C VAL A 781 -14.31 -11.91 -23.67
N GLY A 782 -15.03 -12.00 -22.54
CA GLY A 782 -16.14 -12.97 -22.46
C GLY A 782 -16.07 -14.10 -21.44
N SER A 783 -16.29 -13.82 -20.15
CA SER A 783 -17.07 -14.73 -19.28
C SER A 783 -17.57 -14.02 -18.00
N LYS A 784 -18.77 -13.45 -18.06
CA LYS A 784 -19.52 -13.06 -16.85
C LYS A 784 -20.14 -14.32 -16.23
N LEU A 785 -19.59 -14.86 -15.14
CA LEU A 785 -20.29 -15.75 -14.18
C LEU A 785 -19.36 -16.20 -13.04
N LEU A 786 -19.26 -15.40 -11.96
CA LEU A 786 -18.93 -15.81 -10.57
C LEU A 786 -18.79 -14.61 -9.59
N ALA A 787 -19.56 -13.54 -9.78
CA ALA A 787 -19.45 -12.28 -9.00
C ALA A 787 -20.79 -11.85 -8.36
N ALA A 788 -21.54 -12.81 -7.81
CA ALA A 788 -22.89 -12.59 -7.26
C ALA A 788 -23.13 -13.22 -5.88
N SER A 789 -22.07 -13.47 -5.09
CA SER A 789 -22.18 -14.10 -3.76
C SER A 789 -21.15 -13.58 -2.73
N ARG A 790 -20.77 -12.30 -2.83
CA ARG A 790 -19.86 -11.62 -1.88
C ARG A 790 -20.28 -10.19 -1.52
N GLN A 791 -21.54 -9.81 -1.76
CA GLN A 791 -22.00 -8.41 -1.64
C GLN A 791 -23.22 -8.22 -0.73
N MET A 792 -23.49 -9.17 0.19
CA MET A 792 -24.47 -9.01 1.28
C MET A 792 -23.84 -8.96 2.69
N GLN A 793 -22.60 -9.42 2.89
CA GLN A 793 -21.97 -9.53 4.23
C GLN A 793 -21.00 -8.38 4.59
N LEU A 794 -20.96 -7.29 3.80
CA LEU A 794 -20.15 -6.10 4.08
C LEU A 794 -20.98 -4.84 4.38
N GLY A 795 -22.31 -4.88 4.23
CA GLY A 795 -23.19 -3.77 4.61
C GLY A 795 -23.48 -3.71 6.12
N GLU A 796 -23.73 -4.88 6.74
CA GLU A 796 -24.18 -4.96 8.13
C GLU A 796 -23.08 -4.58 9.14
N LEU A 797 -21.81 -4.82 8.82
CA LEU A 797 -20.68 -4.45 9.67
C LEU A 797 -20.45 -2.92 9.74
N ALA A 798 -20.71 -2.18 8.66
CA ALA A 798 -20.61 -0.72 8.65
C ALA A 798 -21.65 -0.09 9.60
N ALA A 799 -22.90 -0.56 9.51
CA ALA A 799 -24.00 -0.10 10.37
C ALA A 799 -23.76 -0.37 11.86
N MET A 800 -23.03 -1.43 12.22
CA MET A 800 -22.65 -1.69 13.61
C MET A 800 -21.52 -0.78 14.12
N SER A 801 -20.58 -0.36 13.25
CA SER A 801 -19.49 0.53 13.67
C SER A 801 -19.96 1.96 14.01
N GLU A 802 -20.88 2.54 13.22
CA GLU A 802 -21.45 3.86 13.53
C GLU A 802 -22.31 3.82 14.80
N MET A 803 -23.06 2.74 15.00
CA MET A 803 -23.92 2.58 16.19
C MET A 803 -23.10 2.44 17.49
N LEU A 804 -21.88 1.89 17.43
CA LEU A 804 -20.95 1.85 18.56
C LEU A 804 -20.24 3.19 18.80
N ALA A 805 -19.93 3.95 17.76
CA ALA A 805 -19.33 5.28 17.90
C ALA A 805 -20.26 6.24 18.67
N VAL A 806 -21.52 6.34 18.26
CA VAL A 806 -22.54 7.16 18.94
C VAL A 806 -22.72 6.72 20.41
N ARG A 807 -22.70 5.40 20.66
CA ARG A 807 -22.85 4.85 22.03
C ARG A 807 -21.67 5.17 22.96
N LEU A 808 -20.50 5.49 22.42
CA LEU A 808 -19.33 5.89 23.19
C LEU A 808 -19.33 7.41 23.49
N GLU A 809 -19.85 8.25 22.60
CA GLU A 809 -20.11 9.67 22.92
C GLU A 809 -21.20 9.81 23.99
N GLU A 810 -22.30 9.03 23.91
CA GLU A 810 -23.35 9.00 24.94
C GLU A 810 -22.87 8.56 26.34
N LEU A 811 -21.70 7.93 26.45
CA LEU A 811 -21.09 7.49 27.71
C LEU A 811 -20.06 8.47 28.30
N GLY A 812 -19.83 9.63 27.66
CA GLY A 812 -19.17 10.77 28.30
C GLY A 812 -17.67 10.60 28.61
N LEU A 813 -16.98 9.66 27.97
CA LEU A 813 -15.53 9.45 28.12
C LEU A 813 -14.73 9.98 26.92
N GLY A 814 -15.18 11.09 26.34
CA GLY A 814 -14.49 11.85 25.29
C GLY A 814 -13.44 12.82 25.84
N GLU A 815 -12.26 12.82 25.25
CA GLU A 815 -11.05 13.50 25.72
C GLU A 815 -11.20 15.00 26.02
N SER A 816 -10.94 15.43 27.27
CA SER A 816 -10.51 16.82 27.52
C SER A 816 -9.71 17.02 28.83
N GLY A 817 -8.58 17.72 28.73
CA GLY A 817 -8.07 18.63 29.76
C GLY A 817 -7.33 18.06 31.00
N ALA A 818 -6.06 17.64 30.85
CA ALA A 818 -5.15 17.46 32.00
C ALA A 818 -3.66 17.74 31.69
N ARG A 819 -3.31 19.01 31.38
CA ARG A 819 -1.91 19.48 31.43
C ARG A 819 -1.82 20.91 31.98
N ARG A 820 -0.99 21.09 33.01
CA ARG A 820 -0.78 22.30 33.84
C ARG A 820 -1.92 22.52 34.85
N SER A 821 -1.68 22.97 36.09
CA SER A 821 -0.46 23.56 36.69
C SER A 821 -0.34 23.38 38.22
N LEU A 822 0.89 23.54 38.74
CA LEU A 822 1.24 24.00 40.11
C LEU A 822 0.92 23.07 41.30
N ALA A 823 1.82 22.13 41.56
CA ALA A 823 2.45 21.89 42.88
C ALA A 823 3.78 21.16 42.66
#